data_AF-A0A522DHH5-F1
#
_entry.id   AF-A0A522DHH5-F1
#
_cell.length_a   1.000
_cell.length_b   1.000
_cell.length_c   1.000
_cell.angle_alpha   90.00
_cell.angle_beta   90.00
_cell.angle_gamma   90.00
#
_symmetry.space_group_name_H-M   'P 1'
#
loop_
_entity.id
_entity.type
_entity.pdbx_description
1 polymer ?
#
loop_
_entity_poly.entity_id
_entity_poly.type
_entity_poly.pdbx_seq_one_letter_code
_entity_poly.pdbx_strand_id
1 'polypeptide(L)'
;APNGAAQEALICEVYRKYRINPEQIGYVEAHGTGTRLGDPVEANALARAFKQFTDRKQYCAIGSAKAHIGHTSASAGVIGLIRILMSMRHGRIPGLLHFKQLNPLIEFGDSAFYINTEAQDWRRTGDRPLMAALNSFGHSGTNVHLVVSEYRPQHAAADYRHPALVPLSAKDPERLHDMLLNLHAWLSAHRDAVRLHDIAYTLQTGREAMTDRIIFIVDDVAELIDKLQAVIDGQTVAHCFSAQLDGNRNRIPLFAADEDSRDMVEKWLAKGKLDNIAELWLQGIAVDWHGLYQTFKPQRIHLPGYPFAKEHYRARREAGQSQAAHLHPLLHSNTSDLLEQRYSSIFTGHEFFLADHRIAGQKLLPGVVYLEMARAAVEQAGGRLDGRDACMQLEQIVWARPLAVADGVAQTVHIALFPEDGGRIRFDIYTDVGRAVRALGVEARTARPTEPVLHSSGTATFSTAGNPPDLDLADLQARINQRRFSGEECYKIFKSLEIDYGLSFQGLESLDVGHQQVLAKLRLPATGRDQFVLHPSLMDSALQAVLGLAIAGDGEFSGSTKPMLPFALAKLVIERPCTDSMWAWVRDSAGSTRDDNIRKLDIDLCDEQGRVCVQMQGFSARVLDGVMQQSERIATLMRQPAWQDAEPVVADDAADYAQHWVMLYALDRISATSIEAGLEHAVCVELQTAAQTIEKRYQDLALQLFARIKQLIADKAKGRTLVQLLIPGDDEQVLMQGLAGLFKTAHLEYPDFFGQIIAVDRHETGDGLLAKIIENRACPDDVQLRYRNQRRQTIAWRELPAPDAGDTMPWRDHGVYLITGGLGGLGLIFAKDIAAKVRNPALILTGRSDLSAEKQAELDAITALGATVEYRKADSAEQQAVNGLVQSIVADFGHLHGVIHSAGVIADSFIAKKTPDSFSSVLAPKVAGTVCLDEASADLPLDVFVLFSSASAISGNPGQADYAAANGFMDAYADYRNSLV
;
A
#
# COMPACT_ATOMS: atom_id res chain seq x y z
N ALA A 1 -8.15 -20.53 -16.03
CA ALA A 1 -7.51 -21.69 -16.67
C ALA A 1 -7.44 -21.45 -18.18
N PRO A 2 -6.38 -21.89 -18.89
CA PRO A 2 -6.29 -21.74 -20.34
C PRO A 2 -7.45 -22.46 -21.04
N ASN A 3 -8.03 -21.82 -22.06
CA ASN A 3 -9.17 -22.35 -22.79
C ASN A 3 -8.73 -22.82 -24.20
N GLY A 4 -8.53 -24.13 -24.35
CA GLY A 4 -8.09 -24.72 -25.62
C GLY A 4 -9.07 -24.52 -26.78
N ALA A 5 -10.37 -24.44 -26.52
CA ALA A 5 -11.37 -24.17 -27.55
C ALA A 5 -11.27 -22.73 -28.09
N ALA A 6 -10.97 -21.77 -27.22
CA ALA A 6 -10.74 -20.38 -27.62
C ALA A 6 -9.45 -20.23 -28.46
N GLN A 7 -8.39 -20.96 -28.11
CA GLN A 7 -7.14 -20.99 -28.89
C GLN A 7 -7.35 -21.62 -30.27
N GLU A 8 -8.05 -22.75 -30.33
CA GLU A 8 -8.40 -23.42 -31.58
C GLU A 8 -9.26 -22.53 -32.49
N ALA A 9 -10.28 -21.87 -31.93
CA ALA A 9 -11.15 -20.95 -32.66
C ALA A 9 -10.35 -19.78 -33.27
N LEU A 10 -9.45 -19.17 -32.49
CA LEU A 10 -8.57 -18.10 -32.96
C LEU A 10 -7.69 -18.56 -34.13
N ILE A 11 -7.04 -19.71 -34.01
CA ILE A 11 -6.16 -20.25 -35.06
C ILE A 11 -6.96 -20.48 -36.35
N CYS A 12 -8.13 -21.11 -36.23
CA CYS A 12 -9.00 -21.37 -37.38
C CYS A 12 -9.53 -20.09 -38.02
N GLU A 13 -9.88 -19.08 -37.21
CA GLU A 13 -10.32 -17.78 -37.70
C GLU A 13 -9.22 -17.10 -38.52
N VAL A 14 -7.99 -17.04 -38.00
CA VAL A 14 -6.85 -16.43 -38.70
C VAL A 14 -6.64 -17.11 -40.06
N TYR A 15 -6.66 -18.44 -40.12
CA TYR A 15 -6.44 -19.16 -41.38
C TYR A 15 -7.55 -18.93 -42.40
N ARG A 16 -8.82 -18.94 -41.97
CA ARG A 16 -9.95 -18.65 -42.86
C ARG A 16 -9.96 -17.21 -43.34
N LYS A 17 -9.82 -16.25 -42.42
CA LYS A 17 -9.91 -14.81 -42.68
C LYS A 17 -8.83 -14.35 -43.66
N TYR A 18 -7.60 -14.83 -43.50
CA TYR A 18 -6.46 -14.44 -44.33
C TYR A 18 -6.14 -15.45 -45.44
N ARG A 19 -6.97 -16.49 -45.62
CA ARG A 19 -6.81 -17.55 -46.64
C ARG A 19 -5.43 -18.21 -46.59
N ILE A 20 -4.93 -18.47 -45.38
CA ILE A 20 -3.65 -19.10 -45.14
C ILE A 20 -3.82 -20.61 -45.26
N ASN A 21 -2.95 -21.26 -46.04
CA ASN A 21 -2.92 -22.72 -46.12
C ASN A 21 -1.94 -23.27 -45.05
N PRO A 22 -2.41 -23.99 -44.01
CA PRO A 22 -1.56 -24.51 -42.94
C PRO A 22 -0.50 -25.52 -43.40
N GLU A 23 -0.65 -26.14 -44.57
CA GLU A 23 0.37 -27.02 -45.16
C GLU A 23 1.67 -26.29 -45.51
N GLN A 24 1.61 -24.96 -45.64
CA GLN A 24 2.78 -24.12 -45.91
C GLN A 24 3.53 -23.74 -44.62
N ILE A 25 2.90 -23.88 -43.45
CA ILE A 25 3.50 -23.57 -42.16
C ILE A 25 4.44 -24.71 -41.78
N GLY A 26 5.74 -24.48 -41.92
CA GLY A 26 6.78 -25.48 -41.62
C GLY A 26 7.27 -25.44 -40.18
N TYR A 27 6.97 -24.37 -39.43
CA TYR A 27 7.41 -24.19 -38.05
C TYR A 27 6.35 -23.45 -37.22
N VAL A 28 6.09 -23.93 -36.00
CA VAL A 28 5.31 -23.22 -34.99
C VAL A 28 6.18 -22.94 -33.78
N GLU A 29 6.32 -21.65 -33.49
CA GLU A 29 6.82 -21.14 -32.23
C GLU A 29 5.66 -21.12 -31.23
N ALA A 30 5.58 -22.15 -30.40
CA ALA A 30 4.53 -22.30 -29.39
C ALA A 30 4.72 -21.33 -28.22
N HIS A 31 3.63 -21.09 -27.48
CA HIS A 31 3.72 -20.45 -26.18
C HIS A 31 4.53 -21.31 -25.21
N GLY A 32 4.31 -22.64 -25.17
CA GLY A 32 5.26 -23.65 -24.68
C GLY A 32 6.02 -23.25 -23.42
N THR A 33 5.30 -23.17 -22.30
CA THR A 33 5.80 -22.66 -21.01
C THR A 33 6.40 -23.74 -20.12
N GLY A 34 6.30 -25.01 -20.52
CA GLY A 34 6.70 -26.14 -19.71
C GLY A 34 5.68 -26.50 -18.63
N THR A 35 4.46 -25.96 -18.71
CA THR A 35 3.44 -26.21 -17.67
C THR A 35 2.75 -27.55 -17.90
N ARG A 36 2.50 -28.30 -16.81
CA ARG A 36 1.91 -29.65 -16.87
C ARG A 36 0.58 -29.71 -17.61
N LEU A 37 -0.23 -28.65 -17.50
CA LEU A 37 -1.58 -28.56 -18.08
C LEU A 37 -1.69 -27.57 -19.25
N GLY A 38 -0.94 -26.47 -19.25
CA GLY A 38 -1.04 -25.46 -20.30
C GLY A 38 -0.47 -25.94 -21.63
N ASP A 39 0.67 -26.62 -21.61
CA ASP A 39 1.30 -27.14 -22.83
C ASP A 39 0.42 -28.19 -23.55
N PRO A 40 -0.21 -29.17 -22.87
CA PRO A 40 -1.22 -30.02 -23.48
C PRO A 40 -2.42 -29.27 -24.09
N VAL A 41 -2.93 -28.25 -23.42
CA VAL A 41 -4.06 -27.45 -23.91
C VAL A 41 -3.71 -26.75 -25.22
N GLU A 42 -2.54 -26.11 -25.28
CA GLU A 42 -2.04 -25.46 -26.50
C GLU A 42 -1.77 -26.45 -27.63
N ALA A 43 -1.00 -27.50 -27.34
CA ALA A 43 -0.56 -28.46 -28.34
C ALA A 43 -1.76 -29.17 -28.98
N ASN A 44 -2.74 -29.57 -28.18
CA ASN A 44 -3.93 -30.25 -28.68
C ASN A 44 -4.87 -29.27 -29.41
N ALA A 45 -4.92 -27.99 -29.01
CA ALA A 45 -5.65 -26.96 -29.76
C ALA A 45 -5.04 -26.72 -31.15
N LEU A 46 -3.71 -26.65 -31.26
CA LEU A 46 -2.99 -26.60 -32.53
C LEU A 46 -3.30 -27.83 -33.39
N ALA A 47 -3.19 -29.03 -32.82
CA ALA A 47 -3.45 -30.29 -33.52
C ALA A 47 -4.87 -30.34 -34.11
N ARG A 48 -5.88 -29.99 -33.31
CA ARG A 48 -7.28 -29.93 -33.78
C ARG A 48 -7.49 -28.85 -34.84
N ALA A 49 -6.91 -27.66 -34.67
CA ALA A 49 -7.02 -26.58 -35.63
C ALA A 49 -6.44 -26.96 -37.00
N PHE A 50 -5.23 -27.53 -37.06
CA PHE A 50 -4.60 -27.93 -38.33
C PHE A 50 -5.35 -29.06 -39.04
N LYS A 51 -5.89 -30.02 -38.27
CA LYS A 51 -6.67 -31.15 -38.81
C LYS A 51 -7.94 -30.73 -39.55
N GLN A 52 -8.45 -29.52 -39.30
CA GLN A 52 -9.59 -28.97 -40.07
C GLN A 52 -9.21 -28.53 -41.50
N PHE A 53 -7.91 -28.38 -41.80
CA PHE A 53 -7.43 -27.84 -43.09
C PHE A 53 -6.52 -28.81 -43.85
N THR A 54 -5.91 -29.80 -43.19
CA THR A 54 -5.03 -30.79 -43.83
C THR A 54 -5.01 -32.11 -43.07
N ASP A 55 -4.89 -33.21 -43.83
CA ASP A 55 -4.65 -34.56 -43.31
C ASP A 55 -3.17 -34.94 -43.28
N ARG A 56 -2.28 -34.01 -43.70
CA ARG A 56 -0.83 -34.26 -43.72
C ARG A 56 -0.28 -34.30 -42.31
N LYS A 57 0.52 -35.32 -42.01
CA LYS A 57 1.08 -35.59 -40.69
C LYS A 57 2.57 -35.30 -40.64
N GLN A 58 3.07 -35.00 -39.44
CA GLN A 58 4.51 -34.95 -39.11
C GLN A 58 5.35 -34.11 -40.09
N TYR A 59 4.88 -32.92 -40.48
CA TYR A 59 5.61 -32.02 -41.39
C TYR A 59 5.93 -30.65 -40.77
N CYS A 60 5.25 -30.26 -39.70
CA CYS A 60 5.40 -28.98 -39.05
C CYS A 60 6.19 -29.15 -37.75
N ALA A 61 7.36 -28.53 -37.66
CA ALA A 61 8.15 -28.55 -36.44
C ALA A 61 7.50 -27.65 -35.38
N ILE A 62 7.48 -28.07 -34.12
CA ILE A 62 7.06 -27.22 -33.00
C ILE A 62 8.24 -26.97 -32.04
N GLY A 63 8.39 -25.73 -31.60
CA GLY A 63 9.47 -25.29 -30.70
C GLY A 63 9.06 -24.12 -29.81
N SER A 64 9.95 -23.73 -28.89
CA SER A 64 9.76 -22.57 -28.01
C SER A 64 11.10 -21.96 -27.60
N ALA A 65 11.24 -20.65 -27.75
CA ALA A 65 12.34 -19.81 -27.26
C ALA A 65 12.51 -19.91 -25.74
N LYS A 66 11.43 -20.22 -25.02
CA LYS A 66 11.46 -20.31 -23.55
C LYS A 66 12.35 -21.45 -23.05
N ALA A 67 12.55 -22.50 -23.87
CA ALA A 67 13.50 -23.55 -23.57
C ALA A 67 14.97 -23.07 -23.55
N HIS A 68 15.28 -21.91 -24.14
CA HIS A 68 16.66 -21.41 -24.26
C HIS A 68 16.96 -20.27 -23.30
N ILE A 69 15.98 -19.38 -23.10
CA ILE A 69 16.17 -18.13 -22.35
C ILE A 69 15.12 -17.92 -21.24
N GLY A 70 14.30 -18.94 -20.95
CA GLY A 70 13.21 -18.86 -19.99
C GLY A 70 11.99 -18.10 -20.51
N HIS A 71 10.93 -18.05 -19.68
CA HIS A 71 9.73 -17.28 -20.01
C HIS A 71 9.92 -15.80 -19.67
N THR A 72 10.06 -14.95 -20.69
CA THR A 72 10.28 -13.51 -20.53
C THR A 72 9.00 -12.68 -20.35
N SER A 73 7.93 -13.30 -19.83
CA SER A 73 6.62 -12.69 -19.58
C SER A 73 6.12 -11.82 -20.74
N ALA A 74 6.04 -10.49 -20.56
CA ALA A 74 5.48 -9.56 -21.54
C ALA A 74 6.21 -9.56 -22.90
N SER A 75 7.50 -9.88 -22.93
CA SER A 75 8.29 -9.91 -24.18
C SER A 75 8.32 -11.28 -24.86
N ALA A 76 7.60 -12.28 -24.32
CA ALA A 76 7.66 -13.65 -24.85
C ALA A 76 7.23 -13.74 -26.32
N GLY A 77 6.21 -12.99 -26.72
CA GLY A 77 5.74 -12.94 -28.12
C GLY A 77 6.79 -12.36 -29.07
N VAL A 78 7.37 -11.20 -28.74
CA VAL A 78 8.38 -10.56 -29.61
C VAL A 78 9.67 -11.39 -29.71
N ILE A 79 10.05 -12.08 -28.63
CA ILE A 79 11.19 -13.00 -28.64
C ILE A 79 10.92 -14.21 -29.53
N GLY A 80 9.72 -14.78 -29.48
CA GLY A 80 9.31 -15.85 -30.39
C GLY A 80 9.33 -15.40 -31.85
N LEU A 81 8.85 -14.18 -32.12
CA LEU A 81 8.95 -13.56 -33.45
C LEU A 81 10.40 -13.38 -33.91
N ILE A 82 11.28 -12.88 -33.04
CA ILE A 82 12.71 -12.74 -33.35
C ILE A 82 13.32 -14.11 -33.69
N ARG A 83 12.99 -15.16 -32.93
CA ARG A 83 13.44 -16.53 -33.24
C ARG A 83 12.97 -16.99 -34.61
N ILE A 84 11.71 -16.74 -34.98
CA ILE A 84 11.19 -17.06 -36.32
C ILE A 84 11.97 -16.30 -37.40
N LEU A 85 12.13 -14.98 -37.25
CA LEU A 85 12.82 -14.15 -38.25
C LEU A 85 14.28 -14.55 -38.43
N MET A 86 14.98 -14.87 -37.34
CA MET A 86 16.35 -15.39 -37.40
C MET A 86 16.39 -16.78 -38.04
N SER A 87 15.42 -17.65 -37.73
CA SER A 87 15.30 -18.99 -38.34
C SER A 87 15.10 -18.90 -39.86
N MET A 88 14.27 -17.96 -40.32
CA MET A 88 14.09 -17.68 -41.76
C MET A 88 15.36 -17.13 -42.38
N ARG A 89 15.99 -16.12 -41.75
CA ARG A 89 17.23 -15.50 -42.25
C ARG A 89 18.36 -16.51 -42.43
N HIS A 90 18.49 -17.45 -41.49
CA HIS A 90 19.53 -18.47 -41.53
C HIS A 90 19.10 -19.76 -42.23
N GLY A 91 17.82 -19.89 -42.62
CA GLY A 91 17.28 -21.11 -43.22
C GLY A 91 17.42 -22.33 -42.31
N ARG A 92 17.25 -22.19 -41.00
CA ARG A 92 17.40 -23.27 -40.01
C ARG A 92 16.35 -23.18 -38.91
N ILE A 93 15.79 -24.32 -38.49
CA ILE A 93 14.93 -24.41 -37.31
C ILE A 93 15.78 -24.87 -36.11
N PRO A 94 15.87 -24.09 -35.03
CA PRO A 94 16.58 -24.48 -33.82
C PRO A 94 15.90 -25.65 -33.08
N GLY A 95 16.70 -26.50 -32.45
CA GLY A 95 16.22 -27.58 -31.57
C GLY A 95 15.57 -27.06 -30.29
N LEU A 96 14.91 -27.94 -29.55
CA LEU A 96 14.30 -27.66 -28.25
C LEU A 96 15.21 -28.13 -27.11
N LEU A 97 15.92 -27.19 -26.47
CA LEU A 97 16.80 -27.49 -25.34
C LEU A 97 16.01 -28.07 -24.15
N HIS A 98 16.68 -28.93 -23.38
CA HIS A 98 16.13 -29.61 -22.19
C HIS A 98 14.94 -30.55 -22.44
N PHE A 99 14.56 -30.80 -23.70
CA PHE A 99 13.54 -31.80 -24.02
C PHE A 99 14.10 -33.22 -23.89
N LYS A 100 13.45 -34.05 -23.06
CA LYS A 100 13.81 -35.47 -22.87
C LYS A 100 12.67 -36.40 -23.27
N GLN A 101 11.46 -36.08 -22.83
CA GLN A 101 10.28 -36.91 -23.02
C GLN A 101 9.07 -36.01 -23.26
N LEU A 102 8.21 -36.41 -24.21
CA LEU A 102 6.96 -35.72 -24.49
C LEU A 102 5.98 -35.92 -23.32
N ASN A 103 5.25 -34.87 -22.97
CA ASN A 103 4.16 -34.96 -21.99
C ASN A 103 3.08 -35.93 -22.53
N PRO A 104 2.66 -36.95 -21.77
CA PRO A 104 1.70 -37.96 -22.25
C PRO A 104 0.30 -37.40 -22.55
N LEU A 105 -0.01 -36.17 -22.11
CA LEU A 105 -1.27 -35.49 -22.42
C LEU A 105 -1.25 -34.77 -23.79
N ILE A 106 -0.11 -34.73 -24.48
CA ILE A 106 0.03 -34.12 -25.81
C ILE A 106 -0.20 -35.17 -26.88
N GLU A 107 -1.20 -34.95 -27.74
CA GLU A 107 -1.68 -35.91 -28.74
C GLU A 107 -1.08 -35.64 -30.13
N PHE A 108 0.24 -35.73 -30.28
CA PHE A 108 0.91 -35.46 -31.56
C PHE A 108 0.96 -36.64 -32.54
N GLY A 109 0.74 -37.88 -32.07
CA GLY A 109 0.95 -39.09 -32.89
C GLY A 109 0.20 -39.12 -34.22
N ASP A 110 -0.97 -38.48 -34.31
CA ASP A 110 -1.80 -38.40 -35.53
C ASP A 110 -1.95 -36.96 -36.06
N SER A 111 -1.00 -36.09 -35.74
CA SER A 111 -1.07 -34.65 -36.04
C SER A 111 -0.04 -34.19 -37.08
N ALA A 112 -0.19 -32.94 -37.55
CA ALA A 112 0.80 -32.25 -38.38
C ALA A 112 2.16 -32.02 -37.67
N PHE A 113 2.20 -32.11 -36.33
CA PHE A 113 3.30 -31.60 -35.52
C PHE A 113 4.28 -32.67 -35.03
N TYR A 114 5.56 -32.31 -35.00
CA TYR A 114 6.61 -33.06 -34.34
C TYR A 114 7.50 -32.13 -33.50
N ILE A 115 8.05 -32.66 -32.39
CA ILE A 115 9.02 -31.91 -31.57
C ILE A 115 10.37 -31.91 -32.28
N ASN A 116 10.92 -30.72 -32.53
CA ASN A 116 12.25 -30.60 -33.08
C ASN A 116 13.30 -30.57 -31.96
N THR A 117 14.06 -31.65 -31.78
CA THR A 117 15.07 -31.78 -30.69
C THR A 117 16.42 -31.18 -31.06
N GLU A 118 16.78 -31.18 -32.34
CA GLU A 118 18.09 -30.73 -32.84
C GLU A 118 17.94 -29.63 -33.89
N ALA A 119 19.01 -28.86 -34.12
CA ALA A 119 18.98 -27.83 -35.15
C ALA A 119 18.98 -28.44 -36.56
N GLN A 120 17.95 -28.16 -37.37
CA GLN A 120 17.76 -28.72 -38.71
C GLN A 120 17.69 -27.63 -39.78
N ASP A 121 18.01 -27.99 -41.03
CA ASP A 121 17.85 -27.09 -42.17
C ASP A 121 16.37 -26.83 -42.45
N TRP A 122 16.01 -25.56 -42.65
CA TRP A 122 14.67 -25.15 -43.04
C TRP A 122 14.65 -24.79 -44.52
N ARG A 123 14.49 -25.82 -45.35
CA ARG A 123 14.57 -25.67 -46.80
C ARG A 123 13.21 -25.34 -47.41
N ARG A 124 13.23 -24.51 -48.43
CA ARG A 124 12.06 -24.18 -49.24
C ARG A 124 11.60 -25.39 -50.05
N THR A 125 10.30 -25.47 -50.28
CA THR A 125 9.72 -26.41 -51.25
C THR A 125 9.39 -25.65 -52.53
N GLY A 126 10.26 -25.76 -53.54
CA GLY A 126 10.17 -24.96 -54.77
C GLY A 126 10.33 -23.46 -54.49
N ASP A 127 9.52 -22.64 -55.17
CA ASP A 127 9.55 -21.18 -55.03
C ASP A 127 8.76 -20.62 -53.84
N ARG A 128 8.10 -21.48 -53.06
CA ARG A 128 7.26 -21.04 -51.93
C ARG A 128 8.12 -20.41 -50.82
N PRO A 129 7.70 -19.28 -50.23
CA PRO A 129 8.38 -18.69 -49.09
C PRO A 129 8.27 -19.60 -47.85
N LEU A 130 9.26 -19.53 -46.96
CA LEU A 130 9.15 -20.17 -45.66
C LEU A 130 8.03 -19.49 -44.85
N MET A 131 7.21 -20.28 -44.17
CA MET A 131 6.11 -19.75 -43.35
C MET A 131 6.12 -20.39 -41.96
N ALA A 132 5.99 -19.55 -40.92
CA ALA A 132 5.89 -19.98 -39.54
C ALA A 132 4.68 -19.36 -38.86
N ALA A 133 4.21 -20.01 -37.80
CA ALA A 133 3.24 -19.42 -36.89
C ALA A 133 3.84 -19.21 -35.49
N LEU A 134 3.28 -18.26 -34.76
CA LEU A 134 3.65 -17.91 -33.39
C LEU A 134 2.39 -17.91 -32.53
N ASN A 135 2.47 -18.61 -31.40
CA ASN A 135 1.51 -18.50 -30.31
C ASN A 135 2.11 -17.74 -29.14
N SER A 136 1.33 -16.82 -28.57
CA SER A 136 1.66 -16.19 -27.30
C SER A 136 0.39 -15.95 -26.49
N PHE A 137 0.33 -16.54 -25.30
CA PHE A 137 -0.87 -16.52 -24.46
C PHE A 137 -0.58 -15.78 -23.15
N GLY A 138 -1.40 -14.76 -22.86
CA GLY A 138 -1.34 -14.02 -21.61
C GLY A 138 -2.07 -14.78 -20.50
N HIS A 139 -1.56 -14.68 -19.28
CA HIS A 139 -2.17 -15.35 -18.11
C HIS A 139 -3.61 -14.86 -17.82
N SER A 140 -3.97 -13.66 -18.28
CA SER A 140 -5.33 -13.10 -18.24
C SER A 140 -6.32 -13.78 -19.19
N GLY A 141 -5.86 -14.65 -20.09
CA GLY A 141 -6.67 -15.31 -21.11
C GLY A 141 -6.57 -14.70 -22.52
N THR A 142 -5.78 -13.62 -22.70
CA THR A 142 -5.53 -13.03 -24.02
C THR A 142 -4.71 -13.98 -24.90
N ASN A 143 -5.25 -14.38 -26.05
CA ASN A 143 -4.56 -15.27 -26.98
C ASN A 143 -4.10 -14.51 -28.23
N VAL A 144 -2.83 -14.70 -28.64
CA VAL A 144 -2.29 -14.17 -29.89
C VAL A 144 -1.82 -15.33 -30.76
N HIS A 145 -2.25 -15.32 -32.03
CA HIS A 145 -1.76 -16.18 -33.09
C HIS A 145 -1.32 -15.32 -34.27
N LEU A 146 -0.05 -15.44 -34.67
CA LEU A 146 0.54 -14.69 -35.78
C LEU A 146 1.12 -15.66 -36.81
N VAL A 147 0.92 -15.39 -38.09
CA VAL A 147 1.59 -16.12 -39.18
C VAL A 147 2.54 -15.18 -39.91
N VAL A 148 3.77 -15.63 -40.11
CA VAL A 148 4.85 -14.87 -40.75
C VAL A 148 5.30 -15.62 -42.00
N SER A 149 5.44 -14.90 -43.10
CA SER A 149 6.03 -15.41 -44.35
C SER A 149 7.37 -14.73 -44.58
N GLU A 150 8.33 -15.48 -45.09
CA GLU A 150 9.62 -14.98 -45.54
C GLU A 150 9.44 -13.89 -46.60
N TYR A 151 10.16 -12.77 -46.44
CA TYR A 151 10.28 -11.72 -47.45
C TYR A 151 11.57 -11.91 -48.26
N ARG A 152 11.49 -11.77 -49.59
CA ARG A 152 12.66 -11.79 -50.47
C ARG A 152 12.88 -10.41 -51.09
N PRO A 153 14.03 -9.77 -50.87
CA PRO A 153 14.36 -8.54 -51.57
C PRO A 153 14.49 -8.83 -53.08
N GLN A 154 13.79 -8.05 -53.91
CA GLN A 154 14.00 -8.05 -55.35
C GLN A 154 15.16 -7.11 -55.65
N HIS A 155 16.35 -7.66 -55.93
CA HIS A 155 17.56 -6.87 -56.15
C HIS A 155 17.58 -6.25 -57.56
N ALA A 156 17.75 -4.94 -57.65
CA ALA A 156 18.30 -4.31 -58.85
C ALA A 156 19.80 -4.07 -58.60
N ALA A 157 20.65 -4.84 -59.28
CA ALA A 157 22.10 -4.64 -59.25
C ALA A 157 22.45 -3.45 -60.16
N ALA A 158 22.61 -2.27 -59.57
CA ALA A 158 23.29 -1.15 -60.23
C ALA A 158 24.66 -0.98 -59.57
N ASP A 159 25.73 -1.08 -60.38
CA ASP A 159 27.11 -0.85 -59.97
C ASP A 159 27.35 0.66 -59.89
N TYR A 160 27.03 1.27 -58.75
CA TYR A 160 27.23 2.71 -58.53
C TYR A 160 28.65 2.94 -58.00
N ARG A 161 29.50 3.59 -58.81
CA ARG A 161 30.94 3.82 -58.55
C ARG A 161 31.26 5.30 -58.37
N HIS A 162 30.72 5.88 -57.32
CA HIS A 162 31.03 7.25 -56.91
C HIS A 162 31.46 7.26 -55.43
N PRO A 163 32.22 8.27 -54.99
CA PRO A 163 32.59 8.38 -53.59
C PRO A 163 31.35 8.52 -52.70
N ALA A 164 31.39 7.90 -51.52
CA ALA A 164 30.32 7.90 -50.54
C ALA A 164 30.68 8.73 -49.31
N LEU A 165 29.68 9.43 -48.77
CA LEU A 165 29.75 10.09 -47.46
C LEU A 165 29.39 9.10 -46.35
N VAL A 166 30.30 8.79 -45.45
CA VAL A 166 30.08 7.83 -44.35
C VAL A 166 30.09 8.58 -43.01
N PRO A 167 28.92 9.00 -42.50
CA PRO A 167 28.84 9.71 -41.24
C PRO A 167 28.84 8.76 -40.04
N LEU A 168 29.54 9.13 -38.97
CA LEU A 168 29.41 8.55 -37.64
C LEU A 168 29.24 9.67 -36.63
N SER A 169 28.33 9.46 -35.68
CA SER A 169 28.15 10.42 -34.60
C SER A 169 27.81 9.73 -33.29
N ALA A 170 28.30 10.30 -32.20
CA ALA A 170 28.00 9.85 -30.86
C ALA A 170 27.74 11.04 -29.91
N LYS A 171 27.28 10.72 -28.70
CA LYS A 171 26.97 11.72 -27.67
C LYS A 171 28.23 12.39 -27.11
N ASP A 172 29.36 11.69 -27.17
CA ASP A 172 30.64 12.13 -26.62
C ASP A 172 31.81 11.48 -27.39
N PRO A 173 33.05 12.00 -27.25
CA PRO A 173 34.22 11.50 -27.95
C PRO A 173 34.55 10.03 -27.68
N GLU A 174 34.30 9.53 -26.46
CA GLU A 174 34.60 8.13 -26.09
C GLU A 174 33.66 7.17 -26.83
N ARG A 175 32.37 7.49 -26.85
CA ARG A 175 31.37 6.70 -27.60
C ARG A 175 31.65 6.75 -29.10
N LEU A 176 32.15 7.87 -29.62
CA LEU A 176 32.54 7.98 -31.03
C LEU A 176 33.74 7.08 -31.35
N HIS A 177 34.74 7.05 -30.47
CA HIS A 177 35.88 6.15 -30.60
C HIS A 177 35.46 4.66 -30.58
N ASP A 178 34.57 4.28 -29.66
CA ASP A 178 34.01 2.91 -29.61
C ASP A 178 33.23 2.57 -30.91
N MET A 179 32.53 3.53 -31.52
CA MET A 179 31.87 3.33 -32.80
C MET A 179 32.86 3.07 -33.94
N LEU A 180 33.96 3.82 -33.98
CA LEU A 180 35.03 3.63 -34.97
C LEU A 180 35.63 2.23 -34.84
N LEU A 181 35.98 1.81 -33.63
CA LEU A 181 36.51 0.47 -33.33
C LEU A 181 35.54 -0.65 -33.75
N ASN A 182 34.26 -0.52 -33.37
CA ASN A 182 33.24 -1.54 -33.69
C ASN A 182 32.98 -1.62 -35.19
N LEU A 183 32.91 -0.49 -35.90
CA LEU A 183 32.69 -0.48 -37.34
C LEU A 183 33.91 -1.02 -38.09
N HIS A 184 35.13 -0.62 -37.70
CA HIS A 184 36.37 -1.15 -38.27
C HIS A 184 36.41 -2.67 -38.15
N ALA A 185 36.28 -3.20 -36.93
CA ALA A 185 36.31 -4.65 -36.68
C ALA A 185 35.24 -5.41 -37.49
N TRP A 186 34.04 -4.85 -37.60
CA TRP A 186 32.96 -5.47 -38.36
C TRP A 186 33.22 -5.47 -39.87
N LEU A 187 33.69 -4.34 -40.43
CA LEU A 187 34.02 -4.22 -41.84
C LEU A 187 35.21 -5.10 -42.23
N SER A 188 36.25 -5.19 -41.39
CA SER A 188 37.39 -6.09 -41.62
C SER A 188 36.93 -7.55 -41.75
N ALA A 189 35.91 -7.97 -40.99
CA ALA A 189 35.36 -9.33 -41.04
C ALA A 189 34.38 -9.58 -42.19
N HIS A 190 33.77 -8.54 -42.76
CA HIS A 190 32.68 -8.66 -43.75
C HIS A 190 32.94 -7.94 -45.08
N ARG A 191 34.17 -7.49 -45.33
CA ARG A 191 34.53 -6.58 -46.44
C ARG A 191 33.99 -7.01 -47.81
N ASP A 192 33.98 -8.31 -48.11
CA ASP A 192 33.60 -8.84 -49.42
C ASP A 192 32.08 -9.10 -49.55
N ALA A 193 31.34 -8.99 -48.44
CA ALA A 193 29.91 -9.28 -48.36
C ALA A 193 29.01 -8.03 -48.32
N VAL A 194 29.60 -6.84 -48.38
CA VAL A 194 28.90 -5.55 -48.19
C VAL A 194 29.26 -4.56 -49.28
N ARG A 195 28.32 -3.67 -49.61
CA ARG A 195 28.54 -2.59 -50.58
C ARG A 195 28.71 -1.28 -49.85
N LEU A 196 29.65 -0.44 -50.31
CA LEU A 196 29.93 0.86 -49.72
C LEU A 196 28.66 1.73 -49.57
N HIS A 197 27.85 1.80 -50.62
CA HIS A 197 26.65 2.63 -50.61
C HIS A 197 25.55 2.11 -49.68
N ASP A 198 25.49 0.81 -49.40
CA ASP A 198 24.57 0.26 -48.39
C ASP A 198 25.04 0.63 -46.97
N ILE A 199 26.35 0.66 -46.73
CA ILE A 199 26.95 1.13 -45.47
C ILE A 199 26.63 2.62 -45.28
N ALA A 200 26.97 3.45 -46.27
CA ALA A 200 26.74 4.89 -46.24
C ALA A 200 25.26 5.21 -46.02
N TYR A 201 24.36 4.62 -46.80
CA TYR A 201 22.92 4.83 -46.68
C TYR A 201 22.35 4.39 -45.33
N THR A 202 22.85 3.29 -44.78
CA THR A 202 22.44 2.80 -43.46
C THR A 202 22.85 3.78 -42.35
N LEU A 203 24.07 4.33 -42.42
CA LEU A 203 24.57 5.29 -41.43
C LEU A 203 23.93 6.68 -41.59
N GLN A 204 23.66 7.10 -42.81
CA GLN A 204 23.01 8.38 -43.13
C GLN A 204 21.53 8.41 -42.73
N THR A 205 20.77 7.36 -43.04
CA THR A 205 19.30 7.36 -42.88
C THR A 205 18.80 6.52 -41.70
N GLY A 206 19.64 5.63 -41.16
CA GLY A 206 19.28 4.65 -40.13
C GLY A 206 19.91 4.91 -38.76
N ARG A 207 20.62 6.04 -38.59
CA ARG A 207 21.24 6.47 -37.33
C ARG A 207 20.86 7.91 -37.02
N GLU A 208 20.74 8.20 -35.73
CA GLU A 208 20.51 9.56 -35.24
C GLU A 208 21.83 10.35 -35.24
N ALA A 209 21.78 11.62 -35.67
CA ALA A 209 22.95 12.50 -35.74
C ALA A 209 23.18 13.21 -34.39
N MET A 210 24.24 12.85 -33.67
CA MET A 210 24.56 13.34 -32.31
C MET A 210 25.57 14.50 -32.32
N THR A 211 26.15 14.86 -31.16
CA THR A 211 26.99 16.06 -30.96
C THR A 211 28.42 15.90 -31.43
N ASP A 212 29.02 14.73 -31.23
CA ASP A 212 30.37 14.43 -31.69
C ASP A 212 30.27 13.73 -33.02
N ARG A 213 30.76 14.39 -34.08
CA ARG A 213 30.56 13.98 -35.47
C ARG A 213 31.89 13.77 -36.17
N ILE A 214 31.95 12.71 -36.97
CA ILE A 214 33.02 12.46 -37.94
C ILE A 214 32.41 11.95 -39.23
N ILE A 215 32.96 12.35 -40.36
CA ILE A 215 32.48 11.93 -41.67
C ILE A 215 33.65 11.63 -42.60
N PHE A 216 33.55 10.53 -43.32
CA PHE A 216 34.54 10.07 -44.29
C PHE A 216 34.00 10.22 -45.70
N ILE A 217 34.82 10.70 -46.62
CA ILE A 217 34.59 10.57 -48.06
C ILE A 217 35.52 9.48 -48.57
N VAL A 218 34.95 8.42 -49.15
CA VAL A 218 35.67 7.21 -49.56
C VAL A 218 35.11 6.64 -50.86
N ASP A 219 35.95 6.04 -51.69
CA ASP A 219 35.58 5.44 -52.97
C ASP A 219 35.21 3.95 -52.85
N ASP A 220 35.77 3.25 -51.86
CA ASP A 220 35.48 1.85 -51.61
C ASP A 220 35.55 1.47 -50.11
N VAL A 221 35.22 0.20 -49.81
CA VAL A 221 35.20 -0.34 -48.44
C VAL A 221 36.61 -0.50 -47.87
N ALA A 222 37.62 -0.76 -48.70
CA ALA A 222 39.00 -0.93 -48.24
C ALA A 222 39.57 0.42 -47.76
N GLU A 223 39.35 1.48 -48.54
CA GLU A 223 39.71 2.84 -48.15
C GLU A 223 39.02 3.25 -46.84
N LEU A 224 37.75 2.88 -46.65
CA LEU A 224 37.05 3.14 -45.39
C LEU A 224 37.69 2.44 -44.20
N ILE A 225 38.08 1.17 -44.34
CA ILE A 225 38.78 0.40 -43.30
C ILE A 225 40.10 1.09 -42.94
N ASP A 226 40.90 1.45 -43.93
CA ASP A 226 42.19 2.09 -43.73
C ASP A 226 42.06 3.47 -43.04
N LYS A 227 41.09 4.29 -43.46
CA LYS A 227 40.81 5.58 -42.84
C LYS A 227 40.29 5.45 -41.40
N LEU A 228 39.44 4.46 -41.13
CA LEU A 228 38.99 4.16 -39.77
C LEU A 228 40.18 3.81 -38.85
N GLN A 229 41.07 2.93 -39.30
CA GLN A 229 42.28 2.53 -38.57
C GLN A 229 43.20 3.73 -38.30
N ALA A 230 43.47 4.55 -39.32
CA ALA A 230 44.31 5.74 -39.17
C ALA A 230 43.74 6.75 -38.16
N VAL A 231 42.41 6.95 -38.13
CA VAL A 231 41.76 7.79 -37.12
C VAL A 231 41.85 7.17 -35.71
N ILE A 232 41.66 5.85 -35.59
CA ILE A 232 41.83 5.12 -34.32
C ILE A 232 43.25 5.30 -33.76
N ASP A 233 44.25 5.30 -34.64
CA ASP A 233 45.67 5.51 -34.30
C ASP A 233 46.05 6.98 -34.06
N GLY A 234 45.07 7.90 -34.13
CA GLY A 234 45.26 9.33 -33.88
C GLY A 234 45.94 10.11 -35.02
N GLN A 235 45.91 9.59 -36.25
CA GLN A 235 46.50 10.23 -37.42
C GLN A 235 45.54 11.20 -38.12
N THR A 236 46.09 12.25 -38.73
CA THR A 236 45.31 13.15 -39.60
C THR A 236 45.06 12.48 -40.95
N VAL A 237 43.79 12.37 -41.34
CA VAL A 237 43.36 11.66 -42.55
C VAL A 237 42.73 12.63 -43.56
N ALA A 238 43.13 12.54 -44.83
CA ALA A 238 42.55 13.35 -45.91
C ALA A 238 41.09 12.96 -46.20
N HIS A 239 40.24 13.95 -46.46
CA HIS A 239 38.79 13.79 -46.64
C HIS A 239 38.10 13.08 -45.46
N CYS A 240 38.62 13.30 -44.25
CA CYS A 240 38.02 12.93 -42.99
C CYS A 240 37.89 14.19 -42.15
N PHE A 241 36.66 14.51 -41.76
CA PHE A 241 36.35 15.76 -41.08
C PHE A 241 35.60 15.44 -39.79
N SER A 242 35.94 16.12 -38.69
CA SER A 242 35.29 15.94 -37.39
C SER A 242 34.95 17.27 -36.75
N ALA A 243 33.89 17.27 -35.94
CA ALA A 243 33.44 18.44 -35.19
C ALA A 243 32.73 17.97 -33.90
N GLN A 244 32.97 18.71 -32.81
CA GLN A 244 32.22 18.56 -31.57
C GLN A 244 31.31 19.77 -31.38
N LEU A 245 30.04 19.51 -31.09
CA LEU A 245 29.01 20.53 -30.99
C LEU A 245 28.76 20.89 -29.53
N ASP A 246 29.14 22.10 -29.12
CA ASP A 246 28.87 22.63 -27.78
C ASP A 246 27.35 22.81 -27.59
N GLY A 247 26.75 22.07 -26.66
CA GLY A 247 25.31 22.13 -26.35
C GLY A 247 24.79 23.48 -25.83
N ASN A 248 25.66 24.48 -25.63
CA ASN A 248 25.32 25.78 -25.05
C ASN A 248 25.80 27.00 -25.87
N ARG A 249 26.14 26.81 -27.15
CA ARG A 249 26.37 27.93 -28.08
C ARG A 249 25.20 28.05 -29.03
N ASN A 250 24.49 29.19 -28.91
CA ASN A 250 23.60 29.74 -29.93
C ASN A 250 24.08 29.39 -31.32
N ARG A 251 23.41 28.42 -31.96
CA ARG A 251 23.60 28.19 -33.39
C ARG A 251 22.92 29.31 -34.14
N ILE A 252 23.77 30.16 -34.68
CA ILE A 252 23.59 31.01 -35.85
C ILE A 252 22.33 30.63 -36.66
N PRO A 253 21.24 31.43 -36.62
CA PRO A 253 20.10 31.28 -37.50
C PRO A 253 20.39 31.92 -38.87
N LEU A 254 21.46 31.53 -39.56
CA LEU A 254 21.79 32.12 -40.88
C LEU A 254 21.43 31.21 -42.08
N PHE A 255 21.24 29.90 -41.89
CA PHE A 255 20.98 28.99 -43.03
C PHE A 255 19.61 28.29 -43.03
N ALA A 256 18.84 28.34 -41.93
CA ALA A 256 17.61 27.54 -41.81
C ALA A 256 16.31 28.27 -42.20
N ALA A 257 16.36 29.60 -42.40
CA ALA A 257 15.18 30.44 -42.55
C ALA A 257 15.00 31.08 -43.95
N ASP A 258 15.97 30.94 -44.86
CA ASP A 258 15.92 31.57 -46.19
C ASP A 258 15.71 30.51 -47.30
N GLU A 259 14.75 30.73 -48.21
CA GLU A 259 14.42 29.78 -49.31
C GLU A 259 15.63 29.54 -50.22
N ASP A 260 16.44 30.59 -50.46
CA ASP A 260 17.66 30.54 -51.27
C ASP A 260 18.73 29.57 -50.70
N SER A 261 18.77 29.40 -49.39
CA SER A 261 19.72 28.50 -48.71
C SER A 261 19.35 27.02 -48.90
N ARG A 262 18.06 26.69 -48.91
CA ARG A 262 17.57 25.31 -49.15
C ARG A 262 17.81 24.90 -50.61
N ASP A 263 17.50 25.79 -51.54
CA ASP A 263 17.78 25.64 -52.97
C ASP A 263 19.26 25.36 -53.25
N MET A 264 20.16 26.01 -52.51
CA MET A 264 21.60 25.81 -52.64
C MET A 264 22.03 24.42 -52.15
N VAL A 265 21.48 23.93 -51.02
CA VAL A 265 21.76 22.60 -50.48
C VAL A 265 21.25 21.50 -51.41
N GLU A 266 20.04 21.66 -51.97
CA GLU A 266 19.50 20.72 -52.97
C GLU A 266 20.36 20.69 -54.24
N LYS A 267 20.83 21.85 -54.72
CA LYS A 267 21.77 21.94 -55.85
C LYS A 267 23.11 21.29 -55.53
N TRP A 268 23.60 21.34 -54.30
CA TRP A 268 24.84 20.67 -53.88
C TRP A 268 24.66 19.15 -53.79
N LEU A 269 23.52 18.67 -53.27
CA LEU A 269 23.15 17.25 -53.26
C LEU A 269 23.05 16.69 -54.68
N ALA A 270 22.33 17.38 -55.57
CA ALA A 270 22.16 16.97 -56.97
C ALA A 270 23.48 17.01 -57.77
N LYS A 271 24.40 17.91 -57.44
CA LYS A 271 25.72 18.03 -58.10
C LYS A 271 26.82 17.20 -57.44
N GLY A 272 26.52 16.47 -56.36
CA GLY A 272 27.50 15.64 -55.66
C GLY A 272 28.66 16.43 -55.02
N LYS A 273 28.41 17.63 -54.50
CA LYS A 273 29.44 18.44 -53.81
C LYS A 273 29.66 17.92 -52.37
N LEU A 274 30.34 16.77 -52.26
CA LEU A 274 30.43 16.01 -51.03
C LEU A 274 31.10 16.77 -49.87
N ASP A 275 32.16 17.55 -50.11
CA ASP A 275 32.84 18.32 -49.06
C ASP A 275 31.91 19.36 -48.42
N ASN A 276 31.11 20.07 -49.23
CA ASN A 276 30.15 21.06 -48.73
C ASN A 276 29.06 20.40 -47.88
N ILE A 277 28.59 19.21 -48.30
CA ILE A 277 27.56 18.45 -47.58
C ILE A 277 28.13 17.92 -46.25
N ALA A 278 29.38 17.46 -46.26
CA ALA A 278 30.09 17.04 -45.06
C ALA A 278 30.20 18.19 -44.04
N GLU A 279 30.62 19.37 -44.50
CA GLU A 279 30.74 20.56 -43.64
C GLU A 279 29.41 20.98 -43.02
N LEU A 280 28.33 21.03 -43.81
CA LEU A 280 26.99 21.36 -43.30
C LEU A 280 26.54 20.39 -42.20
N TRP A 281 26.75 19.09 -42.42
CA TRP A 281 26.38 18.08 -41.44
C TRP A 281 27.23 18.16 -40.17
N LEU A 282 28.53 18.44 -40.28
CA LEU A 282 29.40 18.67 -39.12
C LEU A 282 28.99 19.90 -38.33
N GLN A 283 28.55 20.97 -39.01
CA GLN A 283 27.95 22.17 -38.41
C GLN A 283 26.55 21.93 -37.85
N GLY A 284 26.07 20.68 -37.84
CA GLY A 284 24.83 20.22 -37.22
C GLY A 284 23.55 20.61 -37.93
N ILE A 285 23.65 21.00 -39.19
CA ILE A 285 22.50 21.22 -40.06
C ILE A 285 21.96 19.85 -40.50
N ALA A 286 20.64 19.71 -40.52
CA ALA A 286 19.98 18.49 -41.00
C ALA A 286 20.14 18.38 -42.52
N VAL A 287 20.57 17.20 -42.99
CA VAL A 287 20.77 16.90 -44.43
C VAL A 287 19.75 15.85 -44.85
N ASP A 288 18.99 16.10 -45.92
CA ASP A 288 18.17 15.07 -46.55
C ASP A 288 19.02 14.19 -47.47
N TRP A 289 19.51 13.10 -46.90
CA TRP A 289 20.38 12.16 -47.59
C TRP A 289 19.74 11.49 -48.81
N HIS A 290 18.40 11.47 -48.93
CA HIS A 290 17.73 10.88 -50.10
C HIS A 290 18.12 11.59 -51.40
N GLY A 291 18.51 12.86 -51.34
CA GLY A 291 19.01 13.62 -52.48
C GLY A 291 20.25 13.01 -53.15
N LEU A 292 21.03 12.20 -52.43
CA LEU A 292 22.20 11.49 -52.97
C LEU A 292 21.85 10.21 -53.77
N TYR A 293 20.60 9.75 -53.68
CA TYR A 293 20.17 8.42 -54.14
C TYR A 293 19.01 8.48 -55.14
N GLN A 294 18.94 9.54 -55.96
CA GLN A 294 17.83 9.74 -56.91
C GLN A 294 17.79 8.67 -58.02
N THR A 295 18.94 8.13 -58.41
CA THR A 295 19.06 7.17 -59.54
C THR A 295 19.17 5.72 -59.10
N PHE A 296 19.51 5.46 -57.84
CA PHE A 296 19.64 4.12 -57.26
C PHE A 296 19.28 4.16 -55.78
N LYS A 297 18.59 3.13 -55.28
CA LYS A 297 18.21 3.05 -53.86
C LYS A 297 19.02 1.96 -53.14
N PRO A 298 19.98 2.33 -52.28
CA PRO A 298 20.70 1.36 -51.45
C PRO A 298 19.77 0.62 -50.48
N GLN A 299 20.22 -0.52 -50.00
CA GLN A 299 19.54 -1.31 -48.98
C GLN A 299 20.04 -0.95 -47.59
N ARG A 300 19.15 -1.00 -46.60
CA ARG A 300 19.59 -0.96 -45.20
C ARG A 300 20.17 -2.31 -44.82
N ILE A 301 21.38 -2.30 -44.29
CA ILE A 301 22.09 -3.50 -43.85
C ILE A 301 22.26 -3.50 -42.33
N HIS A 302 22.55 -4.67 -41.78
CA HIS A 302 22.90 -4.79 -40.36
C HIS A 302 24.33 -4.31 -40.15
N LEU A 303 24.48 -3.15 -39.51
CA LEU A 303 25.76 -2.65 -39.00
C LEU A 303 25.79 -2.76 -37.47
N PRO A 304 26.99 -2.70 -36.84
CA PRO A 304 27.11 -2.63 -35.39
C PRO A 304 26.16 -1.59 -34.76
N GLY A 305 25.61 -1.94 -33.59
CA GLY A 305 24.74 -1.06 -32.82
C GLY A 305 25.51 0.09 -32.15
N TYR A 306 24.78 1.05 -31.58
CA TYR A 306 25.38 2.15 -30.83
C TYR A 306 26.02 1.62 -29.53
N PRO A 307 27.30 1.93 -29.23
CA PRO A 307 27.99 1.48 -28.03
C PRO A 307 27.56 2.32 -26.82
N PHE A 308 26.34 2.14 -26.32
CA PHE A 308 25.84 2.86 -25.14
C PHE A 308 26.86 2.83 -24.00
N ALA A 309 27.05 4.00 -23.36
CA ALA A 309 27.88 4.09 -22.17
C ALA A 309 27.34 3.11 -21.13
N LYS A 310 28.21 2.25 -20.59
CA LYS A 310 27.84 1.25 -19.58
C LYS A 310 27.83 1.87 -18.19
N GLU A 311 27.31 3.08 -18.11
CA GLU A 311 27.11 3.80 -16.88
C GLU A 311 25.96 3.16 -16.12
N HIS A 312 26.19 3.01 -14.83
CA HIS A 312 25.31 2.23 -13.99
C HIS A 312 24.29 3.15 -13.31
N TYR A 313 23.21 3.41 -14.03
CA TYR A 313 22.07 4.18 -13.52
C TYR A 313 21.09 3.25 -12.82
N ARG A 314 21.15 3.23 -11.48
CA ARG A 314 20.07 2.68 -10.67
C ARG A 314 19.18 3.83 -10.25
N ALA A 315 17.87 3.69 -10.45
CA ALA A 315 16.92 4.49 -9.67
C ALA A 315 17.36 4.38 -8.20
N ARG A 316 17.35 5.50 -7.45
CA ARG A 316 17.58 5.48 -6.01
C ARG A 316 16.41 4.71 -5.40
N ARG A 317 16.52 3.39 -5.46
CA ARG A 317 15.70 2.43 -4.75
C ARG A 317 16.14 2.58 -3.30
N GLU A 318 15.24 3.06 -2.45
CA GLU A 318 15.10 2.41 -1.15
C GLU A 318 15.13 0.90 -1.43
N ALA A 319 16.04 0.21 -0.75
CA ALA A 319 16.64 -1.04 -1.18
C ALA A 319 15.63 -2.17 -1.48
N GLY A 320 15.03 -2.17 -2.67
CA GLY A 320 14.36 -3.32 -3.27
C GLY A 320 15.41 -4.23 -3.91
N GLN A 321 16.04 -5.05 -3.06
CA GLN A 321 17.15 -5.92 -3.41
C GLN A 321 16.73 -7.13 -4.26
N SER A 322 17.54 -7.42 -5.28
CA SER A 322 17.86 -8.78 -5.69
C SER A 322 18.35 -9.54 -4.47
N GLN A 323 17.60 -10.54 -3.99
CA GLN A 323 17.98 -11.55 -2.99
C GLN A 323 19.22 -11.19 -2.15
N ALA A 324 19.18 -10.05 -1.45
CA ALA A 324 20.17 -9.80 -0.44
C ALA A 324 19.58 -10.31 0.87
N ALA A 325 20.49 -10.68 1.76
CA ALA A 325 20.15 -11.22 3.05
C ALA A 325 19.09 -10.31 3.70
N HIS A 326 17.92 -10.87 3.99
CA HIS A 326 16.95 -10.21 4.85
C HIS A 326 17.67 -9.76 6.13
N LEU A 327 17.31 -8.59 6.66
CA LEU A 327 17.87 -8.12 7.94
C LEU A 327 17.59 -9.13 9.06
N HIS A 328 16.43 -9.78 8.97
CA HIS A 328 15.97 -10.88 9.80
C HIS A 328 14.87 -11.64 9.04
N PRO A 329 14.58 -12.94 9.30
CA PRO A 329 13.48 -13.66 8.64
C PRO A 329 12.09 -13.02 8.80
N LEU A 330 11.92 -12.14 9.79
CA LEU A 330 10.70 -11.35 10.02
C LEU A 330 10.84 -9.87 9.63
N LEU A 331 12.03 -9.42 9.22
CA LEU A 331 12.32 -8.04 8.80
C LEU A 331 13.09 -8.07 7.48
N HIS A 332 12.37 -8.00 6.36
CA HIS A 332 13.00 -8.17 5.06
C HIS A 332 13.83 -6.96 4.65
N SER A 333 13.35 -5.75 4.95
CA SER A 333 14.00 -4.49 4.57
C SER A 333 13.70 -3.38 5.57
N ASN A 334 14.67 -2.48 5.77
CA ASN A 334 14.43 -1.19 6.40
C ASN A 334 13.78 -0.26 5.36
N THR A 335 12.62 0.28 5.71
CA THR A 335 11.76 1.16 4.90
C THR A 335 11.44 2.46 5.65
N SER A 336 12.36 2.88 6.52
CA SER A 336 12.29 4.16 7.22
C SER A 336 12.41 5.31 6.22
N ASP A 337 11.70 6.40 6.50
CA ASP A 337 11.85 7.68 5.82
C ASP A 337 12.17 8.80 6.83
N LEU A 338 12.00 10.07 6.43
CA LEU A 338 12.25 11.20 7.32
C LEU A 338 11.20 11.36 8.45
N LEU A 339 10.07 10.66 8.35
CA LEU A 339 8.92 10.80 9.26
C LEU A 339 8.78 9.59 10.18
N GLU A 340 9.16 8.40 9.73
CA GLU A 340 8.90 7.15 10.44
C GLU A 340 10.12 6.21 10.40
N GLN A 341 10.52 5.69 11.57
CA GLN A 341 11.44 4.55 11.64
C GLN A 341 10.64 3.27 11.40
N ARG A 342 10.80 2.61 10.26
CA ARG A 342 9.95 1.49 9.83
C ARG A 342 10.69 0.38 9.14
N TYR A 343 10.31 -0.86 9.41
CA TYR A 343 10.75 -2.05 8.68
C TYR A 343 9.56 -2.74 8.00
N SER A 344 9.79 -3.35 6.85
CA SER A 344 8.75 -4.02 6.06
C SER A 344 9.15 -5.43 5.69
N SER A 345 8.14 -6.32 5.71
CA SER A 345 8.24 -7.73 5.35
C SER A 345 7.07 -8.13 4.45
N ILE A 346 7.28 -9.13 3.59
CA ILE A 346 6.25 -9.65 2.69
C ILE A 346 6.09 -11.13 2.98
N PHE A 347 4.94 -11.52 3.52
CA PHE A 347 4.64 -12.91 3.82
C PHE A 347 3.74 -13.53 2.77
N THR A 348 4.14 -14.69 2.27
CA THR A 348 3.46 -15.42 1.19
C THR A 348 2.56 -16.56 1.69
N GLY A 349 2.69 -16.92 2.96
CA GLY A 349 2.03 -18.07 3.57
C GLY A 349 2.77 -19.38 3.35
N HIS A 350 3.98 -19.35 2.78
CA HIS A 350 4.86 -20.53 2.64
C HIS A 350 5.95 -20.58 3.70
N GLU A 351 6.15 -19.48 4.43
CA GLU A 351 7.07 -19.42 5.56
C GLU A 351 6.63 -20.48 6.59
N PHE A 352 7.57 -21.22 7.18
CA PHE A 352 7.22 -22.33 8.08
C PHE A 352 6.27 -21.88 9.20
N PHE A 353 6.51 -20.66 9.73
CA PHE A 353 5.72 -20.09 10.82
C PHE A 353 4.28 -19.73 10.43
N LEU A 354 3.94 -19.74 9.14
CA LEU A 354 2.59 -19.52 8.60
C LEU A 354 1.99 -20.80 7.98
N ALA A 355 2.81 -21.57 7.26
CA ALA A 355 2.36 -22.76 6.54
C ALA A 355 1.83 -23.85 7.49
N ASP A 356 2.45 -23.95 8.66
CA ASP A 356 2.19 -24.96 9.69
C ASP A 356 1.44 -24.40 10.91
N HIS A 357 1.03 -23.13 10.90
CA HIS A 357 0.17 -22.55 11.95
C HIS A 357 -1.22 -22.28 11.38
N ARG A 358 -2.09 -23.30 11.43
CA ARG A 358 -3.43 -23.25 10.84
C ARG A 358 -4.52 -23.33 11.90
N ILE A 359 -5.44 -22.37 11.90
CA ILE A 359 -6.59 -22.34 12.80
C ILE A 359 -7.84 -22.19 11.94
N ALA A 360 -8.83 -23.06 12.14
CA ALA A 360 -10.04 -23.15 11.32
C ALA A 360 -9.75 -23.16 9.80
N GLY A 361 -8.66 -23.85 9.40
CA GLY A 361 -8.22 -23.96 8.01
C GLY A 361 -7.48 -22.74 7.43
N GLN A 362 -7.34 -21.65 8.18
CA GLN A 362 -6.62 -20.44 7.75
C GLN A 362 -5.18 -20.42 8.26
N LYS A 363 -4.24 -19.95 7.42
CA LYS A 363 -2.85 -19.69 7.83
C LYS A 363 -2.79 -18.37 8.58
N LEU A 364 -2.68 -18.43 9.90
CA LEU A 364 -2.62 -17.26 10.77
C LEU A 364 -1.20 -17.03 11.26
N LEU A 365 -0.74 -15.78 11.28
CA LEU A 365 0.54 -15.43 11.87
C LEU A 365 0.46 -15.64 13.40
N PRO A 366 1.32 -16.48 14.00
CA PRO A 366 1.28 -16.74 15.44
C PRO A 366 1.57 -15.48 16.26
N GLY A 367 0.91 -15.35 17.42
CA GLY A 367 1.08 -14.22 18.35
C GLY A 367 2.54 -13.96 18.75
N VAL A 368 3.31 -15.04 18.92
CA VAL A 368 4.72 -14.98 19.32
C VAL A 368 5.65 -14.46 18.22
N VAL A 369 5.21 -14.51 16.95
CA VAL A 369 6.00 -13.97 15.82
C VAL A 369 6.06 -12.43 15.89
N TYR A 370 5.00 -11.79 16.36
CA TYR A 370 4.98 -10.34 16.60
C TYR A 370 6.03 -9.92 17.66
N LEU A 371 6.24 -10.75 18.69
CA LEU A 371 7.22 -10.48 19.75
C LEU A 371 8.65 -10.51 19.21
N GLU A 372 9.00 -11.53 18.42
CA GLU A 372 10.33 -11.62 17.79
C GLU A 372 10.53 -10.53 16.72
N MET A 373 9.47 -10.16 15.99
CA MET A 373 9.52 -9.05 15.04
C MET A 373 9.82 -7.72 15.74
N ALA A 374 9.14 -7.44 16.86
CA ALA A 374 9.39 -6.26 17.67
C ALA A 374 10.81 -6.25 18.24
N ARG A 375 11.25 -7.37 18.84
CA ARG A 375 12.60 -7.51 19.38
C ARG A 375 13.67 -7.25 18.32
N ALA A 376 13.56 -7.92 17.16
CA ALA A 376 14.50 -7.76 16.07
C ALA A 376 14.50 -6.32 15.52
N ALA A 377 13.34 -5.66 15.43
CA ALA A 377 13.26 -4.31 14.88
C ALA A 377 13.91 -3.28 15.82
N VAL A 378 13.65 -3.42 17.12
CA VAL A 378 14.24 -2.56 18.15
C VAL A 378 15.76 -2.75 18.22
N GLU A 379 16.25 -3.99 18.12
CA GLU A 379 17.69 -4.27 18.05
C GLU A 379 18.34 -3.66 16.80
N GLN A 380 17.68 -3.78 15.63
CA GLN A 380 18.17 -3.19 14.38
C GLN A 380 18.18 -1.65 14.42
N ALA A 381 17.24 -1.03 15.13
CA ALA A 381 17.13 0.43 15.23
C ALA A 381 18.04 1.03 16.31
N GLY A 382 18.23 0.32 17.43
CA GLY A 382 19.02 0.78 18.58
C GLY A 382 20.54 0.71 18.39
N GLY A 383 21.02 0.01 17.35
CA GLY A 383 22.44 -0.31 17.21
C GLY A 383 22.92 -1.28 18.31
N ARG A 384 24.19 -1.72 18.26
CA ARG A 384 24.78 -2.49 19.37
C ARG A 384 24.79 -1.60 20.61
N LEU A 385 23.83 -1.79 21.50
CA LEU A 385 23.88 -1.28 22.85
C LEU A 385 25.06 -1.98 23.53
N ASP A 386 26.21 -1.31 23.53
CA ASP A 386 27.50 -1.77 24.07
C ASP A 386 27.49 -1.80 25.61
N GLY A 387 26.56 -2.56 26.19
CA GLY A 387 26.56 -2.95 27.60
C GLY A 387 26.35 -4.45 27.68
N ARG A 388 27.36 -5.21 28.13
CA ARG A 388 27.35 -6.68 28.16
C ARG A 388 26.25 -7.31 29.05
N ASP A 389 25.47 -6.50 29.77
CA ASP A 389 24.49 -6.92 30.77
C ASP A 389 23.07 -6.33 30.55
N ALA A 390 22.76 -5.75 29.39
CA ALA A 390 21.43 -5.20 29.11
C ALA A 390 20.49 -6.27 28.51
N CYS A 391 19.35 -6.52 29.15
CA CYS A 391 18.26 -7.36 28.64
C CYS A 391 17.13 -6.50 28.05
N MET A 392 16.55 -6.97 26.94
CA MET A 392 15.39 -6.31 26.33
C MET A 392 14.10 -6.80 27.00
N GLN A 393 13.22 -5.85 27.30
CA GLN A 393 11.89 -6.10 27.83
C GLN A 393 10.86 -5.54 26.86
N LEU A 394 9.80 -6.31 26.59
CA LEU A 394 8.62 -5.82 25.87
C LEU A 394 7.48 -5.72 26.88
N GLU A 395 6.76 -4.62 26.90
CA GLU A 395 5.71 -4.31 27.87
C GLU A 395 4.44 -3.89 27.16
N GLN A 396 3.30 -4.12 27.81
CA GLN A 396 1.97 -3.71 27.34
C GLN A 396 1.67 -4.18 25.90
N ILE A 397 2.02 -5.43 25.59
CA ILE A 397 1.77 -6.00 24.27
C ILE A 397 0.28 -6.27 24.11
N VAL A 398 -0.29 -5.79 23.02
CA VAL A 398 -1.68 -6.06 22.62
C VAL A 398 -1.66 -6.76 21.27
N TRP A 399 -2.40 -7.87 21.15
CA TRP A 399 -2.70 -8.49 19.86
C TRP A 399 -4.08 -8.02 19.40
N ALA A 400 -4.10 -6.91 18.67
CA ALA A 400 -5.32 -6.24 18.24
C ALA A 400 -6.12 -7.06 17.22
N ARG A 401 -5.43 -7.65 16.23
CA ARG A 401 -6.08 -8.43 15.17
C ARG A 401 -5.14 -9.49 14.57
N PRO A 402 -5.59 -10.75 14.41
CA PRO A 402 -4.77 -11.78 13.78
C PRO A 402 -4.54 -11.45 12.29
N LEU A 403 -3.31 -11.69 11.81
CA LEU A 403 -2.98 -11.59 10.39
C LEU A 403 -3.19 -12.96 9.72
N ALA A 404 -4.12 -13.02 8.76
CA ALA A 404 -4.32 -14.20 7.91
C ALA A 404 -3.64 -14.02 6.55
N VAL A 405 -2.94 -15.04 6.07
CA VAL A 405 -2.32 -15.05 4.73
C VAL A 405 -2.96 -16.11 3.86
N ALA A 406 -3.74 -15.66 2.87
CA ALA A 406 -4.42 -16.55 1.93
C ALA A 406 -3.46 -17.10 0.86
N ASP A 407 -3.73 -18.30 0.37
CA ASP A 407 -2.92 -18.92 -0.67
C ASP A 407 -2.88 -18.06 -1.96
N GLY A 408 -1.66 -17.79 -2.44
CA GLY A 408 -1.42 -16.99 -3.65
C GLY A 408 -1.54 -15.47 -3.47
N VAL A 409 -1.80 -15.00 -2.24
CA VAL A 409 -1.94 -13.59 -1.90
C VAL A 409 -0.92 -13.23 -0.81
N ALA A 410 0.17 -12.60 -1.21
CA ALA A 410 1.18 -12.13 -0.27
C ALA A 410 0.69 -10.88 0.46
N GLN A 411 1.01 -10.80 1.76
CA GLN A 411 0.68 -9.68 2.64
C GLN A 411 1.95 -8.90 2.99
N THR A 412 1.91 -7.58 2.81
CA THR A 412 2.98 -6.68 3.26
C THR A 412 2.70 -6.26 4.70
N VAL A 413 3.60 -6.59 5.61
CA VAL A 413 3.53 -6.26 7.03
C VAL A 413 4.61 -5.25 7.37
N HIS A 414 4.23 -4.22 8.12
CA HIS A 414 5.09 -3.14 8.57
C HIS A 414 5.24 -3.22 10.08
N ILE A 415 6.42 -2.86 10.59
CA ILE A 415 6.62 -2.49 11.99
C ILE A 415 7.23 -1.10 12.05
N ALA A 416 6.56 -0.18 12.75
CA ALA A 416 7.00 1.18 12.99
C ALA A 416 7.46 1.34 14.44
N LEU A 417 8.53 2.11 14.63
CA LEU A 417 9.14 2.37 15.93
C LEU A 417 9.09 3.87 16.25
N PHE A 418 8.67 4.20 17.45
CA PHE A 418 8.49 5.56 17.93
C PHE A 418 9.30 5.74 19.23
N PRO A 419 10.34 6.58 19.23
CA PRO A 419 11.07 6.87 20.45
C PRO A 419 10.18 7.65 21.44
N GLU A 420 10.21 7.26 22.70
CA GLU A 420 9.49 7.90 23.80
C GLU A 420 10.47 8.36 24.90
N ASP A 421 9.98 9.21 25.81
CA ASP A 421 10.75 9.67 26.95
C ASP A 421 11.16 8.51 27.87
N GLY A 422 12.37 8.59 28.43
CA GLY A 422 12.93 7.59 29.34
C GLY A 422 13.60 6.40 28.65
N GLY A 423 13.92 6.50 27.36
CA GLY A 423 14.59 5.42 26.61
C GLY A 423 13.65 4.28 26.21
N ARG A 424 12.35 4.53 26.24
CA ARG A 424 11.30 3.59 25.81
C ARG A 424 11.06 3.73 24.31
N ILE A 425 10.67 2.65 23.65
CA ILE A 425 10.41 2.62 22.22
C ILE A 425 9.04 1.97 22.00
N ARG A 426 8.04 2.75 21.62
CA ARG A 426 6.75 2.19 21.22
C ARG A 426 6.86 1.58 19.84
N PHE A 427 6.19 0.45 19.60
CA PHE A 427 6.12 -0.18 18.30
C PHE A 427 4.67 -0.49 17.89
N ASP A 428 4.40 -0.33 16.60
CA ASP A 428 3.13 -0.70 15.96
C ASP A 428 3.41 -1.64 14.79
N ILE A 429 2.71 -2.78 14.73
CA ILE A 429 2.78 -3.75 13.64
C ILE A 429 1.47 -3.73 12.87
N TYR A 430 1.50 -3.39 11.58
CA TYR A 430 0.32 -3.14 10.78
C TYR A 430 0.43 -3.63 9.33
N THR A 431 -0.70 -3.71 8.62
CA THR A 431 -0.76 -3.92 7.16
C THR A 431 -1.48 -2.78 6.46
N ASP A 432 -1.08 -2.46 5.23
CA ASP A 432 -1.81 -1.50 4.40
C ASP A 432 -3.12 -2.12 3.86
N VAL A 433 -4.27 -1.50 4.12
CA VAL A 433 -5.52 -1.93 3.48
C VAL A 433 -5.47 -1.59 1.98
N GLY A 434 -5.69 -2.60 1.13
CA GLY A 434 -5.76 -2.44 -0.33
C GLY A 434 -4.49 -2.83 -1.11
N ARG A 435 -3.38 -3.19 -0.45
CA ARG A 435 -2.14 -3.68 -1.09
C ARG A 435 -1.91 -5.17 -0.86
N ALA A 436 -2.83 -5.99 -1.35
CA ALA A 436 -2.57 -7.43 -1.48
C ALA A 436 -1.74 -7.66 -2.75
N VAL A 437 -0.50 -8.16 -2.61
CA VAL A 437 0.35 -8.47 -3.76
C VAL A 437 0.01 -9.88 -4.24
N ARG A 438 -0.59 -10.01 -5.43
CA ARG A 438 -0.72 -11.33 -6.06
C ARG A 438 0.69 -11.87 -6.30
N ALA A 439 0.90 -13.17 -6.03
CA ALA A 439 2.19 -13.86 -6.17
C ALA A 439 2.89 -13.76 -7.55
N LEU A 440 2.26 -13.08 -8.53
CA LEU A 440 2.75 -12.81 -9.88
C LEU A 440 3.29 -11.37 -10.08
N GLY A 441 3.53 -10.60 -9.01
CA GLY A 441 4.29 -9.35 -9.07
C GLY A 441 3.58 -8.17 -9.74
N VAL A 442 2.25 -8.20 -9.83
CA VAL A 442 1.45 -7.07 -10.30
C VAL A 442 0.78 -6.41 -9.08
N GLU A 443 1.24 -5.21 -8.73
CA GLU A 443 0.51 -4.31 -7.83
C GLU A 443 -0.85 -4.01 -8.45
N ALA A 444 -1.94 -4.36 -7.75
CA ALA A 444 -3.24 -3.80 -8.08
C ALA A 444 -3.22 -2.31 -7.69
N ARG A 445 -2.79 -1.43 -8.60
CA ARG A 445 -2.82 0.04 -8.44
C ARG A 445 -4.24 0.60 -8.58
N THR A 446 -5.17 0.11 -7.77
CA THR A 446 -6.53 0.63 -7.72
C THR A 446 -7.06 0.66 -6.29
N ALA A 447 -6.42 1.41 -5.41
CA ALA A 447 -7.02 1.90 -4.17
C ALA A 447 -6.17 3.05 -3.60
N ARG A 448 -6.83 4.15 -3.19
CA ARG A 448 -6.23 5.16 -2.30
C ARG A 448 -5.84 4.49 -0.97
N PRO A 449 -4.93 5.06 -0.17
CA PRO A 449 -4.58 4.49 1.13
C PRO A 449 -5.81 4.50 2.03
N THR A 450 -6.34 3.32 2.31
CA THR A 450 -7.23 3.06 3.44
C THR A 450 -6.38 2.96 4.70
N GLU A 451 -6.95 3.30 5.86
CA GLU A 451 -6.25 3.30 7.15
C GLU A 451 -5.54 1.95 7.38
N PRO A 452 -4.30 1.95 7.92
CA PRO A 452 -3.56 0.72 8.18
C PRO A 452 -4.29 -0.15 9.20
N VAL A 453 -4.30 -1.47 8.99
CA VAL A 453 -4.84 -2.41 9.97
C VAL A 453 -3.76 -2.70 11.01
N LEU A 454 -3.96 -2.22 12.24
CA LEU A 454 -3.11 -2.57 13.37
C LEU A 454 -3.32 -4.04 13.75
N HIS A 455 -2.23 -4.80 13.84
CA HIS A 455 -2.22 -6.20 14.25
C HIS A 455 -1.70 -6.38 15.67
N SER A 456 -0.63 -5.68 16.03
CA SER A 456 -0.08 -5.71 17.38
C SER A 456 0.67 -4.42 17.70
N SER A 457 0.69 -4.03 18.97
CA SER A 457 1.44 -2.88 19.46
C SER A 457 2.00 -3.16 20.85
N GLY A 458 2.98 -2.38 21.27
CA GLY A 458 3.54 -2.44 22.62
C GLY A 458 4.71 -1.48 22.79
N THR A 459 5.43 -1.61 23.90
CA THR A 459 6.59 -0.78 24.21
C THR A 459 7.80 -1.65 24.51
N ALA A 460 8.96 -1.30 23.98
CA ALA A 460 10.24 -1.95 24.27
C ALA A 460 11.10 -1.06 25.17
N THR A 461 11.77 -1.67 26.13
CA THR A 461 12.72 -1.02 27.05
C THR A 461 13.96 -1.87 27.22
N PHE A 462 15.05 -1.25 27.65
CA PHE A 462 16.29 -1.94 28.01
C PHE A 462 16.53 -1.79 29.50
N SER A 463 16.85 -2.88 30.17
CA SER A 463 17.13 -2.91 31.60
C SER A 463 18.34 -3.79 31.90
N THR A 464 18.88 -3.73 33.11
CA THR A 464 19.90 -4.68 33.55
C THR A 464 19.30 -6.08 33.70
N ALA A 465 19.97 -7.11 33.16
CA ALA A 465 19.56 -8.50 33.29
C ALA A 465 19.26 -8.86 34.76
N GLY A 466 18.07 -9.40 35.02
CA GLY A 466 17.57 -9.62 36.39
C GLY A 466 18.24 -10.80 37.08
N ASN A 467 18.90 -11.69 36.32
CA ASN A 467 19.41 -12.99 36.78
C ASN A 467 18.37 -13.71 37.66
N PRO A 468 17.19 -14.04 37.12
CA PRO A 468 16.19 -14.83 37.85
C PRO A 468 16.80 -16.14 38.38
N PRO A 469 16.36 -16.61 39.55
CA PRO A 469 16.84 -17.87 40.11
C PRO A 469 16.51 -19.04 39.18
N ASP A 470 17.43 -19.99 39.09
CA ASP A 470 17.23 -21.20 38.30
C ASP A 470 16.06 -22.01 38.85
N LEU A 471 15.26 -22.58 37.95
CA LEU A 471 14.15 -23.46 38.29
C LEU A 471 14.68 -24.84 38.66
N ASP A 472 14.31 -25.35 39.84
CA ASP A 472 14.55 -26.74 40.22
C ASP A 472 13.59 -27.65 39.44
N LEU A 473 14.05 -28.12 38.28
CA LEU A 473 13.27 -28.98 37.40
C LEU A 473 12.91 -30.31 38.07
N ALA A 474 13.75 -30.85 38.95
CA ALA A 474 13.47 -32.11 39.62
C ALA A 474 12.34 -31.94 40.64
N ASP A 475 12.35 -30.85 41.40
CA ASP A 475 11.26 -30.49 42.31
C ASP A 475 9.95 -30.17 41.56
N LEU A 476 10.03 -29.40 40.46
CA LEU A 476 8.85 -29.10 39.63
C LEU A 476 8.22 -30.36 39.03
N GLN A 477 9.03 -31.28 38.50
CA GLN A 477 8.53 -32.57 38.00
C GLN A 477 7.92 -33.44 39.10
N ALA A 478 8.50 -33.41 40.31
CA ALA A 478 7.96 -34.15 41.44
C ALA A 478 6.63 -33.58 41.95
N ARG A 479 6.43 -32.25 41.89
CA ARG A 479 5.21 -31.57 42.35
C ARG A 479 4.10 -31.51 41.29
N ILE A 480 4.46 -31.46 40.01
CA ILE A 480 3.53 -31.34 38.87
C ILE A 480 3.44 -32.70 38.18
N ASN A 481 2.71 -33.63 38.79
CA ASN A 481 2.68 -35.03 38.35
C ASN A 481 1.28 -35.67 38.38
N GLN A 482 0.20 -34.87 38.42
CA GLN A 482 -1.15 -35.41 38.55
C GLN A 482 -1.58 -36.16 37.29
N ARG A 483 -1.25 -35.62 36.12
CA ARG A 483 -1.52 -36.24 34.83
C ARG A 483 -0.46 -35.85 33.82
N ARG A 484 -0.07 -36.79 32.96
CA ARG A 484 0.90 -36.55 31.88
C ARG A 484 0.25 -36.83 30.54
N PHE A 485 0.50 -35.96 29.57
CA PHE A 485 0.16 -36.16 28.17
C PHE A 485 1.44 -36.18 27.33
N SER A 486 1.47 -37.06 26.34
CA SER A 486 2.46 -37.02 25.26
C SER A 486 2.16 -35.88 24.29
N GLY A 487 3.18 -35.39 23.58
CA GLY A 487 2.98 -34.42 22.50
C GLY A 487 1.94 -34.86 21.47
N GLU A 488 1.94 -36.15 21.09
CA GLU A 488 0.97 -36.70 20.12
C GLU A 488 -0.48 -36.59 20.61
N GLU A 489 -0.73 -36.84 21.91
CA GLU A 489 -2.05 -36.67 22.51
C GLU A 489 -2.48 -35.21 22.51
N CYS A 490 -1.57 -34.28 22.83
CA CYS A 490 -1.85 -32.84 22.78
C CYS A 490 -2.20 -32.37 21.37
N TYR A 491 -1.49 -32.80 20.32
CA TYR A 491 -1.82 -32.39 18.94
C TYR A 491 -3.11 -33.02 18.41
N LYS A 492 -3.48 -34.23 18.88
CA LYS A 492 -4.82 -34.78 18.61
C LYS A 492 -5.91 -33.92 19.23
N ILE A 493 -5.69 -33.40 20.43
CA ILE A 493 -6.59 -32.47 21.09
C ILE A 493 -6.70 -31.16 20.30
N PHE A 494 -5.58 -30.51 19.95
CA PHE A 494 -5.61 -29.29 19.13
C PHE A 494 -6.35 -29.48 17.81
N LYS A 495 -6.13 -30.61 17.13
CA LYS A 495 -6.83 -30.93 15.88
C LYS A 495 -8.34 -31.09 16.06
N SER A 496 -8.78 -31.60 17.21
CA SER A 496 -10.21 -31.67 17.55
C SER A 496 -10.84 -30.29 17.82
N LEU A 497 -10.02 -29.29 18.14
CA LEU A 497 -10.39 -27.88 18.34
C LEU A 497 -10.22 -27.03 17.07
N GLU A 498 -10.10 -27.65 15.90
CA GLU A 498 -9.84 -27.00 14.60
C GLU A 498 -8.51 -26.23 14.52
N ILE A 499 -7.54 -26.56 15.39
CA ILE A 499 -6.18 -26.03 15.37
C ILE A 499 -5.26 -27.11 14.79
N ASP A 500 -4.77 -26.90 13.56
CA ASP A 500 -3.92 -27.84 12.83
C ASP A 500 -2.47 -27.31 12.78
N TYR A 501 -1.68 -27.74 13.77
CA TYR A 501 -0.25 -27.49 13.82
C TYR A 501 0.49 -28.46 12.89
N GLY A 502 1.16 -27.94 11.87
CA GLY A 502 2.10 -28.69 11.04
C GLY A 502 3.40 -29.01 11.77
N LEU A 503 4.26 -29.83 11.17
CA LEU A 503 5.44 -30.41 11.83
C LEU A 503 6.37 -29.37 12.45
N SER A 504 6.48 -28.17 11.87
CA SER A 504 7.33 -27.11 12.39
C SER A 504 6.81 -26.42 13.66
N PHE A 505 5.53 -26.58 14.02
CA PHE A 505 4.96 -26.12 15.31
C PHE A 505 4.69 -27.24 16.29
N GLN A 506 5.04 -28.48 15.95
CA GLN A 506 4.86 -29.62 16.85
C GLN A 506 6.03 -29.78 17.84
N GLY A 507 6.31 -28.74 18.65
CA GLY A 507 7.46 -28.70 19.58
C GLY A 507 7.21 -29.27 20.99
N LEU A 508 5.97 -29.45 21.41
CA LEU A 508 5.61 -30.10 22.69
C LEU A 508 5.99 -31.60 22.70
N GLU A 509 6.94 -32.00 23.56
CA GLU A 509 7.36 -33.40 23.76
C GLU A 509 6.49 -34.10 24.81
N SER A 510 6.25 -33.42 25.93
CA SER A 510 5.36 -33.89 26.99
C SER A 510 4.77 -32.74 27.80
N LEU A 511 3.61 -32.97 28.38
CA LEU A 511 2.87 -32.01 29.19
C LEU A 511 2.47 -32.66 30.52
N ASP A 512 3.09 -32.22 31.61
CA ASP A 512 2.74 -32.63 32.96
C ASP A 512 1.82 -31.58 33.60
N VAL A 513 0.66 -32.03 34.06
CA VAL A 513 -0.42 -31.20 34.60
C VAL A 513 -0.45 -31.37 36.11
N GLY A 514 -0.52 -30.25 36.83
CA GLY A 514 -0.71 -30.18 38.27
C GLY A 514 -1.84 -29.23 38.66
N HIS A 515 -2.01 -28.99 39.95
CA HIS A 515 -3.04 -28.07 40.44
C HIS A 515 -2.69 -26.62 40.08
N GLN A 516 -3.44 -26.02 39.14
CA GLN A 516 -3.28 -24.62 38.67
C GLN A 516 -1.92 -24.30 38.05
N GLN A 517 -1.15 -25.32 37.66
CA GLN A 517 0.14 -25.16 37.01
C GLN A 517 0.43 -26.33 36.07
N VAL A 518 1.25 -26.08 35.07
CA VAL A 518 1.63 -27.04 34.03
C VAL A 518 3.11 -26.92 33.76
N LEU A 519 3.76 -28.06 33.56
CA LEU A 519 5.14 -28.16 33.16
C LEU A 519 5.23 -28.87 31.80
N ALA A 520 5.72 -28.17 30.79
CA ALA A 520 5.89 -28.70 29.45
C ALA A 520 7.36 -28.90 29.11
N LYS A 521 7.68 -30.04 28.50
CA LYS A 521 8.98 -30.27 27.85
C LYS A 521 8.85 -29.93 26.37
N LEU A 522 9.73 -29.06 25.89
CA LEU A 522 9.71 -28.52 24.53
C LEU A 522 10.97 -28.92 23.79
N ARG A 523 10.83 -29.24 22.51
CA ARG A 523 11.93 -29.52 21.60
C ARG A 523 11.70 -28.79 20.29
N LEU A 524 12.74 -28.14 19.78
CA LEU A 524 12.70 -27.47 18.50
C LEU A 524 12.51 -28.53 17.38
N PRO A 525 11.45 -28.43 16.56
CA PRO A 525 11.30 -29.29 15.39
C PRO A 525 12.41 -29.04 14.36
N ALA A 526 12.46 -29.81 13.26
CA ALA A 526 13.50 -29.67 12.22
C ALA A 526 13.37 -28.40 11.36
N THR A 527 13.23 -27.24 12.01
CA THR A 527 13.30 -25.88 11.49
C THR A 527 14.69 -25.32 11.79
N GLY A 528 15.34 -24.67 10.84
CA GLY A 528 16.67 -24.08 11.06
C GLY A 528 16.67 -23.10 12.24
N ARG A 529 17.66 -23.20 13.12
CA ARG A 529 17.79 -22.36 14.33
C ARG A 529 18.30 -20.95 14.02
N ASP A 530 19.04 -20.82 12.93
CA ASP A 530 19.83 -19.63 12.65
C ASP A 530 18.92 -18.39 12.48
N GLN A 531 19.20 -17.35 13.27
CA GLN A 531 18.66 -15.97 13.21
C GLN A 531 17.53 -15.60 14.20
N PHE A 532 16.91 -16.53 14.93
CA PHE A 532 15.86 -16.21 15.91
C PHE A 532 16.37 -16.23 17.37
N VAL A 533 16.01 -15.20 18.15
CA VAL A 533 16.24 -15.22 19.62
C VAL A 533 15.04 -15.85 20.33
N LEU A 534 13.83 -15.39 20.00
CA LEU A 534 12.56 -15.98 20.43
C LEU A 534 12.04 -16.88 19.30
N HIS A 535 12.52 -18.13 19.25
CA HIS A 535 12.18 -19.02 18.12
C HIS A 535 10.65 -19.27 18.07
N PRO A 536 9.97 -18.99 16.94
CA PRO A 536 8.51 -19.08 16.84
C PRO A 536 7.92 -20.41 17.31
N SER A 537 8.50 -21.54 16.90
CA SER A 537 8.03 -22.88 17.29
C SER A 537 8.09 -23.15 18.78
N LEU A 538 9.15 -22.72 19.48
CA LEU A 538 9.33 -22.97 20.91
C LEU A 538 8.44 -22.04 21.74
N MET A 539 8.41 -20.77 21.37
CA MET A 539 7.57 -19.77 22.03
C MET A 539 6.09 -20.13 21.90
N ASP A 540 5.65 -20.55 20.72
CA ASP A 540 4.28 -21.00 20.51
C ASP A 540 4.01 -22.32 21.25
N SER A 541 4.95 -23.26 21.30
CA SER A 541 4.80 -24.49 22.10
C SER A 541 4.64 -24.20 23.60
N ALA A 542 5.25 -23.12 24.12
CA ALA A 542 5.02 -22.68 25.49
C ALA A 542 3.60 -22.12 25.69
N LEU A 543 3.04 -21.42 24.70
CA LEU A 543 1.62 -21.02 24.72
C LEU A 543 0.69 -22.23 24.58
N GLN A 544 1.05 -23.21 23.75
CA GLN A 544 0.30 -24.46 23.59
C GLN A 544 0.20 -25.23 24.93
N ALA A 545 1.20 -25.13 25.80
CA ALA A 545 1.18 -25.77 27.12
C ALA A 545 0.04 -25.26 28.03
N VAL A 546 -0.53 -24.07 27.74
CA VAL A 546 -1.73 -23.55 28.43
C VAL A 546 -2.92 -24.51 28.30
N LEU A 547 -2.96 -25.34 27.25
CA LEU A 547 -3.95 -26.41 27.08
C LEU A 547 -4.07 -27.30 28.32
N GLY A 548 -2.95 -27.58 29.01
CA GLY A 548 -2.96 -28.41 30.22
C GLY A 548 -3.80 -27.81 31.35
N LEU A 549 -3.88 -26.49 31.43
CA LEU A 549 -4.70 -25.79 32.42
C LEU A 549 -6.20 -25.76 32.06
N ALA A 550 -6.55 -25.99 30.80
CA ALA A 550 -7.92 -26.15 30.34
C ALA A 550 -8.43 -27.58 30.64
N ILE A 551 -7.58 -28.57 30.41
CA ILE A 551 -7.91 -30.00 30.61
C ILE A 551 -7.92 -30.39 32.10
N ALA A 552 -7.23 -29.64 32.98
CA ALA A 552 -7.22 -29.87 34.42
C ALA A 552 -8.54 -29.50 35.13
N GLY A 553 -9.39 -28.67 34.50
CA GLY A 553 -10.56 -28.05 35.13
C GLY A 553 -11.78 -28.96 35.26
N ASP A 554 -11.98 -29.87 34.30
CA ASP A 554 -13.14 -30.77 34.24
C ASP A 554 -12.66 -32.21 34.08
N GLY A 555 -13.06 -33.09 35.00
CA GLY A 555 -12.53 -34.45 35.19
C GLY A 555 -12.67 -35.44 34.03
N GLU A 556 -13.08 -35.02 32.84
CA GLU A 556 -13.08 -35.77 31.58
C GLU A 556 -13.03 -34.75 30.43
N PHE A 557 -12.50 -35.15 29.27
CA PHE A 557 -12.52 -34.31 28.05
C PHE A 557 -13.97 -34.19 27.55
N SER A 558 -14.75 -33.35 28.21
CA SER A 558 -16.06 -32.89 27.75
C SER A 558 -15.82 -32.12 26.44
N GLY A 559 -16.59 -32.39 25.39
CA GLY A 559 -16.51 -31.71 24.09
C GLY A 559 -16.83 -30.20 24.10
N SER A 560 -16.69 -29.54 25.25
CA SER A 560 -16.92 -28.12 25.51
C SER A 560 -15.65 -27.29 25.70
N THR A 561 -14.45 -27.89 25.64
CA THR A 561 -13.18 -27.15 25.73
C THR A 561 -13.05 -26.19 24.55
N LYS A 562 -13.06 -24.89 24.82
CA LYS A 562 -13.01 -23.84 23.79
C LYS A 562 -11.56 -23.41 23.51
N PRO A 563 -11.19 -23.09 22.26
CA PRO A 563 -9.85 -22.59 21.95
C PRO A 563 -9.60 -21.25 22.65
N MET A 564 -8.38 -21.06 23.13
CA MET A 564 -7.93 -19.83 23.77
C MET A 564 -6.94 -19.10 22.86
N LEU A 565 -7.21 -17.84 22.54
CA LEU A 565 -6.31 -17.02 21.72
C LEU A 565 -5.57 -15.97 22.57
N PRO A 566 -4.29 -15.68 22.25
CA PRO A 566 -3.57 -14.54 22.81
C PRO A 566 -4.32 -13.23 22.62
N PHE A 567 -4.49 -12.45 23.69
CA PHE A 567 -5.15 -11.14 23.65
C PHE A 567 -4.21 -10.00 24.09
N ALA A 568 -3.54 -10.16 25.23
CA ALA A 568 -2.57 -9.19 25.73
C ALA A 568 -1.45 -9.88 26.53
N LEU A 569 -0.29 -9.24 26.64
CA LEU A 569 0.81 -9.66 27.50
C LEU A 569 1.36 -8.42 28.22
N ALA A 570 1.31 -8.43 29.55
CA ALA A 570 1.75 -7.29 30.34
C ALA A 570 3.26 -7.06 30.20
N LYS A 571 4.05 -8.14 30.26
CA LYS A 571 5.51 -8.05 30.17
C LYS A 571 6.16 -9.32 29.63
N LEU A 572 7.14 -9.16 28.74
CA LEU A 572 8.06 -10.17 28.26
C LEU A 572 9.49 -9.76 28.66
N VAL A 573 10.21 -10.63 29.36
CA VAL A 573 11.63 -10.42 29.69
C VAL A 573 12.47 -11.43 28.92
N ILE A 574 13.46 -10.94 28.17
CA ILE A 574 14.34 -11.76 27.33
C ILE A 574 15.73 -11.78 27.98
N GLU A 575 15.97 -12.78 28.83
CA GLU A 575 17.27 -12.96 29.50
C GLU A 575 18.29 -13.61 28.57
N ARG A 576 17.86 -14.62 27.80
CA ARG A 576 18.72 -15.40 26.89
C ARG A 576 17.94 -15.89 25.67
N PRO A 577 18.63 -16.18 24.54
CA PRO A 577 18.00 -16.84 23.38
C PRO A 577 17.45 -18.23 23.73
N CYS A 578 16.38 -18.64 23.05
CA CYS A 578 15.83 -19.99 23.15
C CYS A 578 16.85 -21.07 22.72
N THR A 579 16.75 -22.24 23.35
CA THR A 579 17.58 -23.43 23.07
C THR A 579 16.77 -24.55 22.40
N ASP A 580 17.45 -25.52 21.78
CA ASP A 580 16.77 -26.60 21.02
C ASP A 580 15.92 -27.53 21.90
N SER A 581 16.20 -27.55 23.20
CA SER A 581 15.45 -28.27 24.23
C SER A 581 15.22 -27.30 25.38
N MET A 582 13.96 -27.16 25.83
CA MET A 582 13.54 -26.23 26.87
C MET A 582 12.43 -26.83 27.74
N TRP A 583 12.22 -26.24 28.90
CA TRP A 583 11.04 -26.46 29.74
C TRP A 583 10.23 -25.18 29.83
N ALA A 584 8.91 -25.30 29.80
CA ALA A 584 7.99 -24.19 30.04
C ALA A 584 7.14 -24.47 31.28
N TRP A 585 7.19 -23.57 32.26
CA TRP A 585 6.37 -23.64 33.47
C TRP A 585 5.28 -22.57 33.39
N VAL A 586 4.03 -23.03 33.28
CA VAL A 586 2.82 -22.20 33.12
C VAL A 586 2.01 -22.24 34.41
N ARG A 587 1.55 -21.08 34.89
CA ARG A 587 0.73 -20.95 36.11
C ARG A 587 -0.22 -19.76 36.05
N ASP A 588 -1.24 -19.76 36.89
CA ASP A 588 -2.10 -18.58 37.07
C ASP A 588 -1.29 -17.42 37.69
N SER A 589 -1.49 -16.20 37.18
CA SER A 589 -0.83 -15.00 37.70
C SER A 589 -1.43 -14.56 39.04
N ALA A 590 -0.64 -13.92 39.89
CA ALA A 590 -1.06 -13.50 41.23
C ALA A 590 -2.26 -12.53 41.15
N GLY A 591 -3.35 -12.87 41.85
CA GLY A 591 -4.58 -12.05 41.87
C GLY A 591 -5.54 -12.28 40.69
N SER A 592 -5.29 -13.28 39.83
CA SER A 592 -6.26 -13.66 38.79
C SER A 592 -7.55 -14.21 39.41
N THR A 593 -8.68 -13.56 39.15
CA THR A 593 -10.02 -14.12 39.38
C THR A 593 -10.40 -15.03 38.22
N ARG A 594 -11.12 -16.13 38.48
CA ARG A 594 -11.73 -16.95 37.42
C ARG A 594 -12.96 -16.21 36.89
N ASP A 595 -12.73 -15.16 36.12
CA ASP A 595 -13.77 -14.58 35.28
C ASP A 595 -13.87 -15.43 34.00
N ASP A 596 -15.08 -15.82 33.59
CA ASP A 596 -15.29 -16.91 32.62
C ASP A 596 -14.72 -16.62 31.21
N ASN A 597 -14.33 -15.37 30.94
CA ASN A 597 -13.95 -14.92 29.59
C ASN A 597 -12.46 -14.60 29.38
N ILE A 598 -11.68 -14.28 30.42
CA ILE A 598 -10.26 -13.88 30.30
C ILE A 598 -9.45 -14.47 31.45
N ARG A 599 -8.38 -15.21 31.13
CA ARG A 599 -7.48 -15.82 32.12
C ARG A 599 -6.08 -15.23 32.04
N LYS A 600 -5.51 -14.83 33.18
CA LYS A 600 -4.15 -14.27 33.28
C LYS A 600 -3.14 -15.30 33.80
N LEU A 601 -2.07 -15.50 33.05
CA LEU A 601 -1.07 -16.55 33.26
C LEU A 601 0.35 -15.99 33.25
N ASP A 602 1.24 -16.64 33.97
CA ASP A 602 2.69 -16.44 33.87
C ASP A 602 3.33 -17.69 33.26
N ILE A 603 4.29 -17.49 32.36
CA ILE A 603 5.00 -18.55 31.62
C ILE A 603 6.50 -18.28 31.67
N ASP A 604 7.25 -19.17 32.33
CA ASP A 604 8.71 -19.11 32.34
C ASP A 604 9.28 -20.22 31.46
N LEU A 605 10.13 -19.87 30.49
CA LEU A 605 10.89 -20.81 29.67
C LEU A 605 12.33 -20.90 30.19
N CYS A 606 12.81 -22.11 30.47
CA CYS A 606 14.18 -22.37 30.91
C CYS A 606 14.86 -23.47 30.08
N ASP A 607 16.18 -23.52 30.13
CA ASP A 607 16.96 -24.58 29.48
C ASP A 607 16.92 -25.91 30.28
N GLU A 608 17.64 -26.93 29.81
CA GLU A 608 17.72 -28.25 30.47
C GLU A 608 18.40 -28.23 31.85
N GLN A 609 19.07 -27.13 32.21
CA GLN A 609 19.68 -26.94 33.52
C GLN A 609 18.77 -26.13 34.47
N GLY A 610 17.60 -25.70 34.01
CA GLY A 610 16.68 -24.87 34.80
C GLY A 610 16.95 -23.37 34.71
N ARG A 611 17.92 -22.93 33.90
CA ARG A 611 18.24 -21.51 33.77
C ARG A 611 17.17 -20.81 32.94
N VAL A 612 16.53 -19.80 33.50
CA VAL A 612 15.46 -19.05 32.82
C VAL A 612 16.04 -18.27 31.64
N CYS A 613 15.36 -18.38 30.49
CA CYS A 613 15.71 -17.72 29.24
C CYS A 613 14.69 -16.62 28.89
N VAL A 614 13.40 -16.91 29.05
CA VAL A 614 12.31 -15.99 28.68
C VAL A 614 11.21 -16.06 29.74
N GLN A 615 10.68 -14.91 30.14
CA GLN A 615 9.56 -14.83 31.08
C GLN A 615 8.41 -14.04 30.45
N MET A 616 7.22 -14.62 30.44
CA MET A 616 5.97 -13.95 30.07
C MET A 616 5.16 -13.75 31.35
N GLN A 617 4.88 -12.51 31.71
CA GLN A 617 4.13 -12.15 32.91
C GLN A 617 2.80 -11.50 32.52
N GLY A 618 1.71 -11.95 33.13
CA GLY A 618 0.37 -11.44 32.86
C GLY A 618 -0.11 -11.70 31.43
N PHE A 619 0.24 -12.85 30.86
CA PHE A 619 -0.29 -13.32 29.58
C PHE A 619 -1.81 -13.54 29.72
N SER A 620 -2.59 -12.80 28.94
CA SER A 620 -4.04 -12.84 28.93
C SER A 620 -4.52 -13.59 27.70
N ALA A 621 -5.23 -14.70 27.91
CA ALA A 621 -5.87 -15.48 26.86
C ALA A 621 -7.39 -15.37 26.94
N ARG A 622 -8.06 -15.22 25.79
CA ARG A 622 -9.51 -15.11 25.67
C ARG A 622 -10.10 -16.41 25.13
N VAL A 623 -11.18 -16.88 25.75
CA VAL A 623 -11.93 -18.08 25.35
C VAL A 623 -12.87 -17.72 24.18
N LEU A 624 -12.84 -18.51 23.10
CA LEU A 624 -13.71 -18.34 21.92
C LEU A 624 -15.08 -19.01 22.12
N ASP A 625 -16.16 -18.24 22.08
CA ASP A 625 -17.53 -18.75 22.06
C ASP A 625 -17.97 -19.09 20.62
N GLY A 626 -17.88 -20.37 20.26
CA GLY A 626 -18.48 -20.93 19.04
C GLY A 626 -17.52 -21.19 17.88
N VAL A 627 -17.91 -22.15 17.02
CA VAL A 627 -17.28 -22.45 15.72
C VAL A 627 -17.18 -21.16 14.92
N MET A 628 -16.06 -20.93 14.21
CA MET A 628 -15.95 -19.90 13.16
C MET A 628 -16.93 -20.20 12.02
N GLN A 629 -18.23 -20.08 12.30
CA GLN A 629 -19.31 -20.29 11.37
C GLN A 629 -19.43 -19.05 10.49
N GLN A 630 -19.00 -19.27 9.25
CA GLN A 630 -19.12 -18.37 8.11
C GLN A 630 -18.36 -17.07 8.29
N SER A 631 -17.85 -16.55 7.17
CA SER A 631 -17.35 -15.19 7.05
C SER A 631 -18.13 -14.29 8.01
N GLU A 632 -17.51 -13.82 9.09
CA GLU A 632 -17.99 -12.60 9.73
C GLU A 632 -18.05 -11.63 8.57
N ARG A 633 -19.27 -11.39 8.07
CA ARG A 633 -19.49 -10.26 7.20
C ARG A 633 -18.92 -9.13 8.02
N ILE A 634 -17.91 -8.46 7.48
CA ILE A 634 -17.55 -7.13 7.94
C ILE A 634 -18.87 -6.37 7.86
N ALA A 635 -19.54 -6.26 9.00
CA ALA A 635 -20.79 -5.58 9.14
C ALA A 635 -20.42 -4.21 9.68
N THR A 636 -20.99 -3.18 9.08
CA THR A 636 -20.84 -1.83 9.58
C THR A 636 -21.52 -1.76 10.94
N LEU A 637 -20.73 -1.58 12.00
CA LEU A 637 -21.24 -1.33 13.35
C LEU A 637 -21.76 0.11 13.40
N MET A 638 -23.08 0.25 13.57
CA MET A 638 -23.72 1.55 13.72
C MET A 638 -23.94 1.81 15.21
N ARG A 639 -23.47 2.96 15.70
CA ARG A 639 -23.70 3.40 17.09
C ARG A 639 -24.18 4.83 17.11
N GLN A 640 -24.99 5.16 18.10
CA GLN A 640 -25.41 6.54 18.36
C GLN A 640 -25.13 6.94 19.81
N PRO A 641 -24.86 8.22 20.08
CA PRO A 641 -24.74 8.72 21.44
C PRO A 641 -26.09 8.64 22.16
N ALA A 642 -26.05 8.30 23.44
CA ALA A 642 -27.20 8.27 24.32
C ALA A 642 -26.79 8.77 25.71
N TRP A 643 -27.51 9.76 26.22
CA TRP A 643 -27.34 10.22 27.60
C TRP A 643 -27.93 9.21 28.57
N GLN A 644 -27.17 8.84 29.59
CA GLN A 644 -27.56 7.88 30.61
C GLN A 644 -27.48 8.52 31.99
N ASP A 645 -28.43 8.19 32.88
CA ASP A 645 -28.37 8.59 34.28
C ASP A 645 -27.12 7.94 34.91
N ALA A 646 -26.29 8.75 35.55
CA ALA A 646 -25.12 8.30 36.28
C ALA A 646 -25.35 8.49 37.78
N GLU A 647 -24.91 7.53 38.58
CA GLU A 647 -25.06 7.63 40.04
C GLU A 647 -24.22 8.81 40.58
N PRO A 648 -24.76 9.59 41.55
CA PRO A 648 -23.99 10.63 42.22
C PRO A 648 -22.82 10.00 42.96
N VAL A 649 -21.61 10.53 42.76
CA VAL A 649 -20.43 10.04 43.48
C VAL A 649 -20.32 10.78 44.81
N VAL A 650 -20.33 10.02 45.90
CA VAL A 650 -20.06 10.56 47.25
C VAL A 650 -18.57 10.91 47.29
N ALA A 651 -18.28 12.19 47.48
CA ALA A 651 -16.91 12.69 47.59
C ALA A 651 -16.26 12.13 48.87
N ASP A 652 -15.56 11.01 48.76
CA ASP A 652 -14.68 10.48 49.81
C ASP A 652 -13.24 10.45 49.27
N ASP A 653 -12.35 11.15 49.99
CA ASP A 653 -10.96 11.50 49.65
C ASP A 653 -10.70 11.90 48.19
N ALA A 654 -10.99 13.18 47.91
CA ALA A 654 -10.82 13.83 46.63
C ALA A 654 -9.40 13.65 46.06
N ALA A 655 -9.34 13.33 44.75
CA ALA A 655 -8.12 13.46 43.98
C ALA A 655 -7.50 14.86 44.22
N ASP A 656 -6.24 14.87 44.67
CA ASP A 656 -5.49 16.10 44.89
C ASP A 656 -5.01 16.62 43.53
N TYR A 657 -5.53 17.77 43.11
CA TYR A 657 -5.16 18.43 41.86
C TYR A 657 -4.21 19.57 42.19
N ALA A 658 -3.03 19.55 41.58
CA ALA A 658 -2.07 20.64 41.69
C ALA A 658 -2.62 21.95 41.10
N GLN A 659 -3.52 21.84 40.12
CA GLN A 659 -4.26 22.96 39.56
C GLN A 659 -5.72 22.56 39.28
N HIS A 660 -6.66 23.37 39.76
CA HIS A 660 -8.08 23.22 39.45
C HIS A 660 -8.60 24.53 38.84
N TRP A 661 -9.08 24.48 37.61
CA TRP A 661 -9.64 25.62 36.90
C TRP A 661 -11.12 25.38 36.62
N VAL A 662 -11.93 26.39 36.90
CA VAL A 662 -13.36 26.41 36.61
C VAL A 662 -13.64 27.54 35.64
N MET A 663 -14.27 27.24 34.51
CA MET A 663 -14.63 28.20 33.48
C MET A 663 -16.14 28.28 33.38
N LEU A 664 -16.68 29.50 33.42
CA LEU A 664 -18.11 29.75 33.28
C LEU A 664 -18.38 30.44 31.95
N TYR A 665 -19.39 29.98 31.21
CA TYR A 665 -19.85 30.66 30.00
C TYR A 665 -21.37 30.86 30.06
N ALA A 666 -21.86 32.07 29.76
CA ALA A 666 -23.28 32.41 29.64
C ALA A 666 -24.18 32.02 30.84
N LEU A 667 -23.66 32.08 32.06
CA LEU A 667 -24.40 31.85 33.31
C LEU A 667 -24.67 33.18 34.03
N ASP A 668 -25.55 34.01 33.44
CA ASP A 668 -25.76 35.44 33.76
C ASP A 668 -26.03 35.81 35.24
N ARG A 669 -26.35 34.83 36.09
CA ARG A 669 -26.70 35.03 37.52
C ARG A 669 -25.57 34.67 38.49
N ILE A 670 -24.46 34.12 38.00
CA ILE A 670 -23.37 33.57 38.81
C ILE A 670 -22.05 34.13 38.31
N SER A 671 -21.31 34.80 39.19
CA SER A 671 -19.96 35.28 38.86
C SER A 671 -18.91 34.24 39.19
N ALA A 672 -17.81 34.20 38.43
CA ALA A 672 -16.66 33.35 38.74
C ALA A 672 -16.13 33.59 40.17
N THR A 673 -16.13 34.84 40.62
CA THR A 673 -15.72 35.22 41.99
C THR A 673 -16.57 34.59 43.09
N SER A 674 -17.87 34.37 42.83
CA SER A 674 -18.78 33.75 43.79
C SER A 674 -18.52 32.25 43.93
N ILE A 675 -18.15 31.58 42.84
CA ILE A 675 -17.81 30.16 42.83
C ILE A 675 -16.42 29.93 43.42
N GLU A 676 -15.45 30.80 43.12
CA GLU A 676 -14.09 30.74 43.66
C GLU A 676 -14.07 30.83 45.19
N ALA A 677 -14.94 31.67 45.78
CA ALA A 677 -15.07 31.77 47.23
C ALA A 677 -15.53 30.46 47.90
N GLY A 678 -16.17 29.55 47.14
CA GLY A 678 -16.64 28.24 47.61
C GLY A 678 -15.69 27.08 47.33
N LEU A 679 -14.57 27.30 46.63
CA LEU A 679 -13.61 26.25 46.24
C LEU A 679 -12.22 26.54 46.78
N GLU A 680 -11.70 25.63 47.60
CA GLU A 680 -10.32 25.72 48.09
C GLU A 680 -9.34 25.38 46.94
N HIS A 681 -8.38 26.27 46.68
CA HIS A 681 -7.31 26.11 45.67
C HIS A 681 -7.76 26.00 44.19
N ALA A 682 -8.97 26.46 43.84
CA ALA A 682 -9.41 26.56 42.45
C ALA A 682 -9.30 28.00 41.90
N VAL A 683 -9.07 28.14 40.59
CA VAL A 683 -9.12 29.41 39.86
C VAL A 683 -10.37 29.45 39.00
N CYS A 684 -11.24 30.45 39.20
CA CYS A 684 -12.46 30.59 38.41
C CYS A 684 -12.33 31.72 37.38
N VAL A 685 -12.75 31.48 36.14
CA VAL A 685 -12.76 32.48 35.07
C VAL A 685 -14.06 32.47 34.30
N GLU A 686 -14.47 33.64 33.80
CA GLU A 686 -15.60 33.77 32.88
C GLU A 686 -15.09 33.86 31.44
N LEU A 687 -15.67 33.03 30.55
CA LEU A 687 -15.49 33.16 29.12
C LEU A 687 -16.55 34.12 28.57
N GLN A 688 -16.13 35.03 27.69
CA GLN A 688 -16.99 36.04 27.10
C GLN A 688 -16.74 36.14 25.60
N THR A 689 -17.79 36.39 24.83
CA THR A 689 -17.67 36.61 23.39
C THR A 689 -18.61 37.74 22.97
N ALA A 690 -18.13 38.64 22.11
CA ALA A 690 -18.94 39.69 21.49
C ALA A 690 -19.55 39.23 20.15
N ALA A 691 -19.18 38.03 19.68
CA ALA A 691 -19.69 37.48 18.44
C ALA A 691 -21.20 37.26 18.51
N GLN A 692 -21.89 37.59 17.42
CA GLN A 692 -23.36 37.53 17.36
C GLN A 692 -23.85 36.21 16.74
N THR A 693 -23.11 35.67 15.77
CA THR A 693 -23.48 34.47 15.02
C THR A 693 -22.93 33.20 15.70
N ILE A 694 -23.63 32.07 15.52
CA ILE A 694 -23.35 30.80 16.20
C ILE A 694 -21.91 30.35 15.95
N GLU A 695 -21.48 30.32 14.69
CA GLU A 695 -20.17 29.86 14.26
C GLU A 695 -19.03 30.71 14.83
N LYS A 696 -19.22 32.04 14.90
CA LYS A 696 -18.22 32.96 15.44
C LYS A 696 -18.12 32.87 16.96
N ARG A 697 -19.25 32.69 17.66
CA ARG A 697 -19.24 32.46 19.12
C ARG A 697 -18.51 31.17 19.45
N TYR A 698 -18.81 30.08 18.75
CA TYR A 698 -18.12 28.80 18.97
C TYR A 698 -16.61 28.91 18.69
N GLN A 699 -16.22 29.53 17.57
CA GLN A 699 -14.81 29.71 17.21
C GLN A 699 -14.04 30.55 18.24
N ASP A 700 -14.63 31.65 18.70
CA ASP A 700 -14.02 32.52 19.71
C ASP A 700 -13.80 31.77 21.03
N LEU A 701 -14.84 31.06 21.50
CA LEU A 701 -14.75 30.26 22.74
C LEU A 701 -13.78 29.09 22.61
N ALA A 702 -13.75 28.42 21.45
CA ALA A 702 -12.80 27.36 21.16
C ALA A 702 -11.35 27.88 21.24
N LEU A 703 -11.09 29.08 20.68
CA LEU A 703 -9.78 29.71 20.72
C LEU A 703 -9.39 30.16 22.14
N GLN A 704 -10.32 30.71 22.91
CA GLN A 704 -10.08 31.08 24.30
C GLN A 704 -9.75 29.85 25.16
N LEU A 705 -10.52 28.77 25.01
CA LEU A 705 -10.28 27.52 25.71
C LEU A 705 -8.94 26.90 25.29
N PHE A 706 -8.67 26.83 23.98
CA PHE A 706 -7.40 26.35 23.44
C PHE A 706 -6.20 27.14 23.97
N ALA A 707 -6.27 28.47 23.95
CA ALA A 707 -5.22 29.32 24.47
C ALA A 707 -4.95 29.06 25.96
N ARG A 708 -6.02 28.84 26.74
CA ARG A 708 -5.90 28.54 28.16
C ARG A 708 -5.29 27.17 28.41
N ILE A 709 -5.78 26.13 27.74
CA ILE A 709 -5.22 24.77 27.84
C ILE A 709 -3.73 24.79 27.47
N LYS A 710 -3.39 25.45 26.36
CA LYS A 710 -2.00 25.59 25.90
C LYS A 710 -1.12 26.30 26.94
N GLN A 711 -1.63 27.33 27.60
CA GLN A 711 -0.91 28.02 28.68
C GLN A 711 -0.67 27.08 29.88
N LEU A 712 -1.69 26.38 30.34
CA LEU A 712 -1.58 25.45 31.48
C LEU A 712 -0.57 24.32 31.22
N ILE A 713 -0.54 23.81 29.99
CA ILE A 713 0.46 22.85 29.54
C ILE A 713 1.87 23.46 29.53
N ALA A 714 2.01 24.70 29.06
CA ALA A 714 3.30 25.38 28.99
C ALA A 714 3.88 25.71 30.38
N ASP A 715 3.02 25.97 31.37
CA ASP A 715 3.40 26.29 32.74
C ASP A 715 4.02 25.09 33.49
N LYS A 716 3.94 23.87 32.92
CA LYS A 716 4.55 22.62 33.45
C LYS A 716 4.28 22.41 34.95
N ALA A 717 3.02 22.56 35.34
CA ALA A 717 2.61 22.30 36.72
C ALA A 717 3.04 20.89 37.15
N LYS A 718 3.62 20.77 38.34
CA LYS A 718 3.94 19.46 38.92
C LYS A 718 2.67 18.87 39.52
N GLY A 719 2.05 17.93 38.83
CA GLY A 719 0.89 17.18 39.31
C GLY A 719 -0.34 17.32 38.40
N ARG A 720 -1.45 16.72 38.84
CA ARG A 720 -2.69 16.63 38.05
C ARG A 720 -3.34 18.01 37.88
N THR A 721 -3.78 18.31 36.67
CA THR A 721 -4.52 19.54 36.33
C THR A 721 -5.94 19.16 35.94
N LEU A 722 -6.95 19.78 36.57
CA LEU A 722 -8.36 19.63 36.21
C LEU A 722 -8.91 20.95 35.68
N VAL A 723 -9.57 20.91 34.53
CA VAL A 723 -10.29 22.04 33.95
C VAL A 723 -11.77 21.65 33.75
N GLN A 724 -12.68 22.40 34.37
CA GLN A 724 -14.13 22.21 34.21
C GLN A 724 -14.74 23.43 33.54
N LEU A 725 -15.39 23.24 32.39
CA LEU A 725 -16.13 24.27 31.68
C LEU A 725 -17.64 24.05 31.87
N LEU A 726 -18.30 25.04 32.45
CA LEU A 726 -19.74 25.03 32.69
C LEU A 726 -20.45 25.88 31.66
N ILE A 727 -21.50 25.29 31.07
CA ILE A 727 -22.29 25.88 29.98
C ILE A 727 -23.79 25.68 30.25
N PRO A 728 -24.67 26.55 29.74
CA PRO A 728 -26.10 26.29 29.73
C PRO A 728 -26.41 25.07 28.85
N GLY A 729 -27.33 24.22 29.30
CA GLY A 729 -27.77 23.01 28.61
C GLY A 729 -28.95 23.21 27.65
N ASP A 730 -29.29 24.46 27.32
CA ASP A 730 -30.42 24.85 26.50
C ASP A 730 -30.03 25.72 25.29
N ASP A 731 -31.00 25.95 24.39
CA ASP A 731 -30.89 26.78 23.19
C ASP A 731 -29.62 26.47 22.36
N GLU A 732 -29.01 27.51 21.79
CA GLU A 732 -27.77 27.42 21.01
C GLU A 732 -26.53 27.16 21.87
N GLN A 733 -26.64 27.25 23.20
CA GLN A 733 -25.48 27.11 24.11
C GLN A 733 -25.04 25.66 24.26
N VAL A 734 -25.95 24.70 24.03
CA VAL A 734 -25.64 23.26 24.01
C VAL A 734 -24.54 22.91 22.99
N LEU A 735 -24.35 23.73 21.95
CA LEU A 735 -23.32 23.55 20.93
C LEU A 735 -21.90 23.56 21.50
N MET A 736 -21.69 24.20 22.66
CA MET A 736 -20.39 24.20 23.35
C MET A 736 -19.98 22.82 23.86
N GLN A 737 -20.88 21.85 23.93
CA GLN A 737 -20.54 20.44 24.18
C GLN A 737 -19.52 19.88 23.18
N GLY A 738 -19.47 20.45 21.97
CA GLY A 738 -18.49 20.09 20.94
C GLY A 738 -17.03 20.32 21.37
N LEU A 739 -16.79 21.24 22.30
CA LEU A 739 -15.44 21.55 22.79
C LEU A 739 -14.81 20.41 23.60
N ALA A 740 -15.57 19.41 24.01
CA ALA A 740 -15.02 18.27 24.73
C ALA A 740 -14.02 17.46 23.88
N GLY A 741 -14.11 17.53 22.54
CA GLY A 741 -13.09 16.97 21.66
C GLY A 741 -11.68 17.56 21.92
N LEU A 742 -11.62 18.84 22.31
CA LEU A 742 -10.38 19.51 22.71
C LEU A 742 -9.83 18.95 24.02
N PHE A 743 -10.68 18.74 25.03
CA PHE A 743 -10.29 18.16 26.31
C PHE A 743 -9.84 16.71 26.20
N LYS A 744 -10.58 15.89 25.44
CA LYS A 744 -10.20 14.49 25.18
C LYS A 744 -8.83 14.40 24.52
N THR A 745 -8.58 15.25 23.52
CA THR A 745 -7.26 15.32 22.87
C THR A 745 -6.18 15.81 23.83
N ALA A 746 -6.47 16.81 24.66
CA ALA A 746 -5.53 17.31 25.66
C ALA A 746 -5.12 16.23 26.67
N HIS A 747 -6.06 15.40 27.12
CA HIS A 747 -5.77 14.27 28.01
C HIS A 747 -4.90 13.20 27.35
N LEU A 748 -5.16 12.89 26.07
CA LEU A 748 -4.34 11.94 25.32
C LEU A 748 -2.91 12.45 25.09
N GLU A 749 -2.73 13.75 24.89
CA GLU A 749 -1.40 14.36 24.74
C GLU A 749 -0.69 14.56 26.10
N TYR A 750 -1.45 14.80 27.16
CA TYR A 750 -0.97 15.13 28.51
C TYR A 750 -1.80 14.34 29.54
N PRO A 751 -1.39 13.12 29.93
CA PRO A 751 -2.20 12.22 30.79
C PRO A 751 -2.57 12.78 32.17
N ASP A 752 -1.80 13.73 32.70
CA ASP A 752 -2.09 14.42 33.97
C ASP A 752 -3.10 15.57 33.81
N PHE A 753 -3.51 15.90 32.58
CA PHE A 753 -4.50 16.92 32.27
C PHE A 753 -5.88 16.30 32.10
N PHE A 754 -6.84 16.75 32.89
CA PHE A 754 -8.23 16.32 32.87
C PHE A 754 -9.12 17.49 32.50
N GLY A 755 -10.09 17.26 31.63
CA GLY A 755 -11.01 18.29 31.17
C GLY A 755 -12.44 17.79 31.20
N GLN A 756 -13.38 18.63 31.62
CA GLN A 756 -14.80 18.30 31.68
C GLN A 756 -15.63 19.46 31.13
N ILE A 757 -16.70 19.13 30.40
CA ILE A 757 -17.78 20.05 30.05
C ILE A 757 -19.03 19.62 30.78
N ILE A 758 -19.62 20.56 31.52
CA ILE A 758 -20.78 20.34 32.37
C ILE A 758 -21.91 21.25 31.91
N ALA A 759 -22.89 20.69 31.21
CA ALA A 759 -24.12 21.41 30.88
C ALA A 759 -25.06 21.47 32.10
N VAL A 760 -25.55 22.65 32.42
CA VAL A 760 -26.42 22.91 33.58
C VAL A 760 -27.63 23.75 33.18
N ASP A 761 -28.63 23.82 34.07
CA ASP A 761 -29.75 24.75 33.89
C ASP A 761 -29.26 26.20 33.99
N ARG A 762 -29.67 27.06 33.05
CA ARG A 762 -29.31 28.49 33.02
C ARG A 762 -29.76 29.26 34.28
N HIS A 763 -30.72 28.73 35.02
CA HIS A 763 -31.29 29.30 36.23
C HIS A 763 -30.81 28.61 37.51
N GLU A 764 -29.77 27.79 37.43
CA GLU A 764 -29.16 27.15 38.59
C GLU A 764 -28.69 28.17 39.63
N THR A 765 -28.70 27.75 40.90
CA THR A 765 -28.21 28.55 42.02
C THR A 765 -26.70 28.44 42.16
N GLY A 766 -26.04 29.43 42.76
CA GLY A 766 -24.59 29.38 43.02
C GLY A 766 -24.17 28.13 43.82
N ASP A 767 -24.92 27.83 44.90
CA ASP A 767 -24.69 26.63 45.72
C ASP A 767 -24.92 25.33 44.94
N GLY A 768 -25.96 25.29 44.11
CA GLY A 768 -26.25 24.15 43.24
C GLY A 768 -25.20 23.92 42.16
N LEU A 769 -24.57 24.98 41.66
CA LEU A 769 -23.45 24.91 40.70
C LEU A 769 -22.18 24.40 41.38
N LEU A 770 -21.87 24.94 42.57
CA LEU A 770 -20.73 24.54 43.38
C LEU A 770 -20.78 23.04 43.72
N ALA A 771 -21.96 22.55 44.13
CA ALA A 771 -22.16 21.13 44.40
C ALA A 771 -21.84 20.25 43.19
N LYS A 772 -22.28 20.65 41.98
CA LYS A 772 -22.02 19.91 40.74
C LYS A 772 -20.55 19.94 40.32
N ILE A 773 -19.84 21.02 40.61
CA ILE A 773 -18.40 21.16 40.36
C ILE A 773 -17.63 20.15 41.24
N ILE A 774 -17.94 20.15 42.54
CA ILE A 774 -17.30 19.27 43.54
C ILE A 774 -17.63 17.81 43.25
N GLU A 775 -18.89 17.49 42.94
CA GLU A 775 -19.32 16.14 42.57
C GLU A 775 -18.51 15.59 41.38
N ASN A 776 -18.39 16.38 40.30
CA ASN A 776 -17.71 15.92 39.09
C ASN A 776 -16.17 15.91 39.20
N ARG A 777 -15.60 16.65 40.16
CA ARG A 777 -14.18 16.59 40.47
C ARG A 777 -13.73 15.18 40.89
N ALA A 778 -14.63 14.37 41.46
CA ALA A 778 -14.34 12.98 41.83
C ALA A 778 -14.30 12.01 40.64
N CYS A 779 -14.80 12.43 39.46
CA CYS A 779 -14.95 11.58 38.27
C CYS A 779 -14.30 12.23 37.03
N PRO A 780 -12.98 12.47 37.05
CA PRO A 780 -12.32 13.27 36.01
C PRO A 780 -12.33 12.65 34.61
N ASP A 781 -12.59 11.35 34.50
CA ASP A 781 -12.70 10.63 33.22
C ASP A 781 -14.03 10.90 32.51
N ASP A 782 -15.04 11.41 33.23
CA ASP A 782 -16.30 11.82 32.62
C ASP A 782 -16.15 13.22 31.98
N VAL A 783 -15.80 13.24 30.69
CA VAL A 783 -15.49 14.49 29.98
C VAL A 783 -16.73 15.27 29.53
N GLN A 784 -17.82 14.59 29.14
CA GLN A 784 -19.06 15.23 28.68
C GLN A 784 -20.21 14.88 29.63
N LEU A 785 -20.72 15.91 30.29
CA LEU A 785 -21.70 15.80 31.37
C LEU A 785 -22.86 16.75 31.12
N ARG A 786 -24.04 16.36 31.60
CA ARG A 786 -25.17 17.29 31.73
C ARG A 786 -26.01 17.01 32.96
N TYR A 787 -26.65 18.06 33.46
CA TYR A 787 -27.69 17.96 34.48
C TYR A 787 -29.05 18.27 33.88
N ARG A 788 -29.97 17.32 34.01
CA ARG A 788 -31.38 17.50 33.61
C ARG A 788 -32.27 17.08 34.76
N ASN A 789 -33.20 17.94 35.16
CA ASN A 789 -34.08 17.71 36.33
C ASN A 789 -33.29 17.35 37.61
N GLN A 790 -32.15 18.04 37.85
CA GLN A 790 -31.24 17.77 38.96
C GLN A 790 -30.62 16.36 38.99
N ARG A 791 -30.64 15.63 37.86
CA ARG A 791 -29.94 14.35 37.70
C ARG A 791 -28.69 14.50 36.85
N ARG A 792 -27.60 13.89 37.31
CA ARG A 792 -26.34 13.77 36.59
C ARG A 792 -26.46 12.76 35.45
N GLN A 793 -26.06 13.15 34.25
CA GLN A 793 -26.03 12.28 33.08
C GLN A 793 -24.68 12.34 32.37
N THR A 794 -24.19 11.19 31.93
CA THR A 794 -23.00 11.03 31.08
C THR A 794 -23.39 10.52 29.70
N ILE A 795 -22.51 10.68 28.72
CA ILE A 795 -22.72 10.17 27.36
C ILE A 795 -22.21 8.73 27.25
N ALA A 796 -23.02 7.85 26.68
CA ALA A 796 -22.67 6.46 26.37
C ALA A 796 -23.08 6.11 24.94
N TRP A 797 -22.48 5.05 24.38
CA TRP A 797 -22.74 4.63 23.00
C TRP A 797 -23.71 3.46 22.97
N ARG A 798 -24.85 3.65 22.31
CA ARG A 798 -25.83 2.60 22.08
C ARG A 798 -25.67 2.06 20.67
N GLU A 799 -25.56 0.74 20.57
CA GLU A 799 -25.56 0.03 19.29
C GLU A 799 -26.93 0.15 18.60
N LEU A 800 -26.90 0.41 17.30
CA LEU A 800 -28.07 0.42 16.44
C LEU A 800 -28.17 -0.92 15.69
N PRO A 801 -29.38 -1.46 15.50
CA PRO A 801 -29.57 -2.64 14.67
C PRO A 801 -29.10 -2.35 13.24
N ALA A 802 -28.61 -3.38 12.55
CA ALA A 802 -28.25 -3.26 11.14
C ALA A 802 -29.48 -2.81 10.33
N PRO A 803 -29.35 -1.84 9.41
CA PRO A 803 -30.48 -1.38 8.61
C PRO A 803 -31.05 -2.53 7.77
N ASP A 804 -32.37 -2.63 7.72
CA ASP A 804 -33.05 -3.63 6.89
C ASP A 804 -32.86 -3.30 5.41
N ALA A 805 -32.70 -4.31 4.56
CA ALA A 805 -32.51 -4.14 3.11
C ALA A 805 -33.68 -3.44 2.37
N GLY A 806 -34.75 -3.07 3.09
CA GLY A 806 -35.92 -2.35 2.60
C GLY A 806 -36.02 -0.89 3.07
N ASP A 807 -35.02 -0.36 3.80
CA ASP A 807 -35.02 1.05 4.20
C ASP A 807 -35.05 1.96 2.97
N THR A 808 -35.97 2.93 3.00
CA THR A 808 -36.18 3.88 1.90
C THR A 808 -34.91 4.68 1.65
N MET A 809 -34.34 4.57 0.44
CA MET A 809 -33.19 5.38 0.05
C MET A 809 -33.54 6.88 0.10
N PRO A 810 -32.64 7.74 0.64
CA PRO A 810 -32.89 9.18 0.73
C PRO A 810 -32.79 9.90 -0.63
N TRP A 811 -32.38 9.20 -1.67
CA TRP A 811 -32.15 9.74 -2.99
C TRP A 811 -33.42 9.70 -3.86
N ARG A 812 -33.64 10.73 -4.67
CA ARG A 812 -34.79 10.87 -5.58
C ARG A 812 -34.35 10.80 -7.04
N ASP A 813 -35.17 10.17 -7.87
CA ASP A 813 -35.11 10.37 -9.31
C ASP A 813 -35.31 11.87 -9.60
N HIS A 814 -34.47 12.42 -10.47
CA HIS A 814 -34.40 13.87 -10.77
C HIS A 814 -34.08 14.76 -9.55
N GLY A 815 -33.51 14.18 -8.48
CA GLY A 815 -33.07 14.91 -7.29
C GLY A 815 -31.92 15.88 -7.59
N VAL A 816 -31.81 16.96 -6.81
CA VAL A 816 -30.76 17.98 -6.94
C VAL A 816 -30.01 18.03 -5.61
N TYR A 817 -28.70 17.76 -5.65
CA TYR A 817 -27.87 17.60 -4.46
C TYR A 817 -26.66 18.52 -4.50
N LEU A 818 -26.46 19.29 -3.43
CA LEU A 818 -25.26 20.09 -3.21
C LEU A 818 -24.26 19.30 -2.36
N ILE A 819 -23.07 19.06 -2.90
CA ILE A 819 -22.00 18.29 -2.24
C ILE A 819 -20.78 19.20 -2.01
N THR A 820 -20.55 19.62 -0.77
CA THR A 820 -19.35 20.37 -0.39
C THR A 820 -18.20 19.44 -0.07
N GLY A 821 -16.97 19.89 -0.32
CA GLY A 821 -15.84 18.95 -0.42
C GLY A 821 -16.02 17.98 -1.59
N GLY A 822 -16.74 18.40 -2.64
CA GLY A 822 -17.28 17.52 -3.68
C GLY A 822 -16.20 16.77 -4.48
N LEU A 823 -15.03 17.39 -4.68
CA LEU A 823 -13.87 16.75 -5.32
C LEU A 823 -13.00 15.92 -4.34
N GLY A 824 -13.35 15.92 -3.06
CA GLY A 824 -12.73 15.14 -1.99
C GLY A 824 -13.15 13.67 -2.00
N GLY A 825 -12.57 12.85 -1.13
CA GLY A 825 -12.84 11.41 -1.07
C GLY A 825 -14.31 11.08 -0.84
N LEU A 826 -14.89 11.60 0.25
CA LEU A 826 -16.30 11.37 0.60
C LEU A 826 -17.26 11.97 -0.43
N GLY A 827 -17.04 13.22 -0.86
CA GLY A 827 -17.88 13.88 -1.86
C GLY A 827 -18.03 13.06 -3.14
N LEU A 828 -16.94 12.51 -3.67
CA LEU A 828 -16.96 11.67 -4.87
C LEU A 828 -17.63 10.30 -4.65
N ILE A 829 -17.53 9.72 -3.44
CA ILE A 829 -18.23 8.48 -3.10
C ILE A 829 -19.74 8.70 -3.17
N PHE A 830 -20.23 9.76 -2.52
CA PHE A 830 -21.67 10.09 -2.54
C PHE A 830 -22.14 10.48 -3.92
N ALA A 831 -21.37 11.28 -4.67
CA ALA A 831 -21.72 11.65 -6.04
C ALA A 831 -21.90 10.40 -6.93
N LYS A 832 -20.98 9.42 -6.83
CA LYS A 832 -21.09 8.15 -7.57
C LYS A 832 -22.23 7.27 -7.08
N ASP A 833 -22.44 7.18 -5.78
CA ASP A 833 -23.52 6.38 -5.19
C ASP A 833 -24.90 6.89 -5.60
N ILE A 834 -25.12 8.21 -5.53
CA ILE A 834 -26.36 8.85 -5.96
C ILE A 834 -26.56 8.63 -7.47
N ALA A 835 -25.55 8.92 -8.29
CA ALA A 835 -25.61 8.71 -9.74
C ALA A 835 -25.92 7.25 -10.14
N ALA A 836 -25.48 6.27 -9.36
CA ALA A 836 -25.71 4.85 -9.63
C ALA A 836 -27.10 4.35 -9.17
N LYS A 837 -27.75 5.02 -8.21
CA LYS A 837 -28.97 4.54 -7.56
C LYS A 837 -30.25 5.20 -8.04
N VAL A 838 -30.18 6.43 -8.56
CA VAL A 838 -31.34 7.19 -9.02
C VAL A 838 -31.19 7.66 -10.46
N ARG A 839 -32.31 7.93 -11.12
CA ARG A 839 -32.36 8.36 -12.52
C ARG A 839 -32.17 9.86 -12.64
N ASN A 840 -31.25 10.27 -13.49
CA ASN A 840 -31.01 11.67 -13.87
C ASN A 840 -30.86 12.66 -12.69
N PRO A 841 -30.07 12.37 -11.63
CA PRO A 841 -29.83 13.33 -10.57
C PRO A 841 -28.95 14.49 -11.06
N ALA A 842 -29.16 15.69 -10.52
CA ALA A 842 -28.23 16.81 -10.66
C ALA A 842 -27.32 16.89 -9.42
N LEU A 843 -26.01 16.84 -9.64
CA LEU A 843 -24.99 16.82 -8.60
C LEU A 843 -24.11 18.07 -8.72
N ILE A 844 -24.28 19.01 -7.79
CA ILE A 844 -23.50 20.24 -7.74
C ILE A 844 -22.39 20.04 -6.73
N LEU A 845 -21.17 19.83 -7.24
CA LEU A 845 -19.97 19.64 -6.44
C LEU A 845 -19.31 20.99 -6.20
N THR A 846 -18.90 21.27 -4.96
CA THR A 846 -18.25 22.54 -4.62
C THR A 846 -17.01 22.35 -3.74
N GLY A 847 -16.08 23.29 -3.88
CA GLY A 847 -14.83 23.37 -3.15
C GLY A 847 -14.03 24.63 -3.52
N ARG A 848 -12.89 24.82 -2.85
CA ARG A 848 -12.02 25.99 -3.00
C ARG A 848 -11.00 25.87 -4.14
N SER A 849 -10.71 24.66 -4.59
CA SER A 849 -9.69 24.39 -5.60
C SER A 849 -10.21 24.67 -7.02
N ASP A 850 -9.32 24.98 -7.95
CA ASP A 850 -9.66 24.96 -9.37
C ASP A 850 -9.79 23.53 -9.87
N LEU A 851 -10.59 23.35 -10.92
CA LEU A 851 -10.83 22.04 -11.51
C LEU A 851 -9.62 21.62 -12.35
N SER A 852 -8.89 20.60 -11.91
CA SER A 852 -7.78 20.01 -12.67
C SER A 852 -8.28 19.05 -13.76
N ALA A 853 -7.44 18.74 -14.74
CA ALA A 853 -7.77 17.78 -15.80
C ALA A 853 -8.12 16.38 -15.25
N GLU A 854 -7.44 15.95 -14.19
CA GLU A 854 -7.73 14.69 -13.50
C GLU A 854 -9.11 14.71 -12.82
N LYS A 855 -9.46 15.83 -12.17
CA LYS A 855 -10.77 16.00 -11.52
C LYS A 855 -11.89 16.14 -12.52
N GLN A 856 -11.65 16.77 -13.67
CA GLN A 856 -12.60 16.80 -14.77
C GLN A 856 -12.94 15.37 -15.25
N ALA A 857 -11.93 14.51 -15.42
CA ALA A 857 -12.17 13.11 -15.80
C ALA A 857 -13.00 12.33 -14.77
N GLU A 858 -12.87 12.64 -13.47
CA GLU A 858 -13.74 12.05 -12.43
C GLU A 858 -15.20 12.52 -12.57
N LEU A 859 -15.44 13.79 -12.90
CA LEU A 859 -16.80 14.31 -13.14
C LEU A 859 -17.42 13.73 -14.41
N ASP A 860 -16.64 13.59 -15.48
CA ASP A 860 -17.08 12.98 -16.74
C ASP A 860 -17.51 11.52 -16.52
N ALA A 861 -16.78 10.78 -15.68
CA ALA A 861 -17.13 9.41 -15.32
C ALA A 861 -18.45 9.32 -14.53
N ILE A 862 -18.76 10.28 -13.67
CA ILE A 862 -20.05 10.35 -12.96
C ILE A 862 -21.17 10.75 -13.92
N THR A 863 -20.89 11.67 -14.83
CA THR A 863 -21.84 12.08 -15.89
C THR A 863 -22.21 10.90 -16.79
N ALA A 864 -21.25 10.03 -17.10
CA ALA A 864 -21.49 8.81 -17.87
C ALA A 864 -22.43 7.80 -17.19
N LEU A 865 -22.69 7.92 -15.88
CA LEU A 865 -23.69 7.14 -15.16
C LEU A 865 -25.13 7.67 -15.32
N GLY A 866 -25.30 8.80 -16.03
CA GLY A 866 -26.60 9.42 -16.28
C GLY A 866 -26.94 10.57 -15.33
N ALA A 867 -25.98 11.06 -14.54
CA ALA A 867 -26.16 12.26 -13.72
C ALA A 867 -25.78 13.54 -14.50
N THR A 868 -26.45 14.66 -14.19
CA THR A 868 -25.97 16.00 -14.56
C THR A 868 -24.99 16.45 -13.49
N VAL A 869 -23.71 16.63 -13.82
CA VAL A 869 -22.67 16.97 -12.84
C VAL A 869 -22.09 18.35 -13.13
N GLU A 870 -22.12 19.23 -12.14
CA GLU A 870 -21.54 20.56 -12.24
C GLU A 870 -20.57 20.84 -11.09
N TYR A 871 -19.43 21.45 -11.41
CA TYR A 871 -18.52 21.98 -10.41
C TYR A 871 -18.69 23.49 -10.28
N ARG A 872 -19.09 23.96 -9.10
CA ARG A 872 -19.22 25.40 -8.78
C ARG A 872 -18.27 25.75 -7.65
N LYS A 873 -17.20 26.50 -7.95
CA LYS A 873 -16.19 26.91 -6.97
C LYS A 873 -16.79 27.87 -5.93
N ALA A 874 -16.74 27.50 -4.66
CA ALA A 874 -17.14 28.34 -3.54
C ALA A 874 -16.44 27.86 -2.25
N ASP A 875 -16.15 28.77 -1.32
CA ASP A 875 -15.76 28.39 0.04
C ASP A 875 -17.01 28.24 0.89
N SER A 876 -17.21 27.05 1.49
CA SER A 876 -18.35 26.82 2.37
C SER A 876 -18.30 27.67 3.63
N ALA A 877 -17.12 28.10 4.07
CA ALA A 877 -16.97 28.96 5.25
C ALA A 877 -17.34 30.44 4.99
N GLU A 878 -17.65 30.83 3.74
CA GLU A 878 -18.00 32.20 3.38
C GLU A 878 -19.51 32.34 3.10
N GLN A 879 -20.25 32.99 4.02
CA GLN A 879 -21.71 33.13 3.94
C GLN A 879 -22.21 33.66 2.58
N GLN A 880 -21.57 34.70 2.05
CA GLN A 880 -21.99 35.29 0.78
C GLN A 880 -21.79 34.34 -0.40
N ALA A 881 -20.70 33.57 -0.40
CA ALA A 881 -20.41 32.58 -1.43
C ALA A 881 -21.43 31.44 -1.39
N VAL A 882 -21.78 30.95 -0.19
CA VAL A 882 -22.78 29.90 -0.01
C VAL A 882 -24.18 30.37 -0.39
N ASN A 883 -24.59 31.57 0.04
CA ASN A 883 -25.87 32.16 -0.35
C ASN A 883 -25.99 32.29 -1.87
N GLY A 884 -24.95 32.81 -2.54
CA GLY A 884 -24.91 32.91 -3.99
C GLY A 884 -24.96 31.54 -4.68
N LEU A 885 -24.26 30.55 -4.12
CA LEU A 885 -24.27 29.18 -4.62
C LEU A 885 -25.68 28.57 -4.55
N VAL A 886 -26.33 28.59 -3.38
CA VAL A 886 -27.67 28.02 -3.21
C VAL A 886 -28.69 28.74 -4.09
N GLN A 887 -28.66 30.08 -4.13
CA GLN A 887 -29.54 30.86 -5.01
C GLN A 887 -29.35 30.51 -6.49
N SER A 888 -28.11 30.33 -6.94
CA SER A 888 -27.83 29.93 -8.32
C SER A 888 -28.35 28.51 -8.63
N ILE A 889 -28.26 27.57 -7.68
CA ILE A 889 -28.78 26.22 -7.87
C ILE A 889 -30.30 26.25 -7.99
N VAL A 890 -30.99 27.01 -7.13
CA VAL A 890 -32.45 27.15 -7.19
C VAL A 890 -32.88 27.87 -8.47
N ALA A 891 -32.12 28.87 -8.94
CA ALA A 891 -32.41 29.54 -10.20
C ALA A 891 -32.29 28.62 -11.41
N ASP A 892 -31.26 27.76 -11.45
CA ASP A 892 -30.97 26.90 -12.60
C ASP A 892 -31.81 25.61 -12.62
N PHE A 893 -32.07 25.02 -11.43
CA PHE A 893 -32.73 23.71 -11.30
C PHE A 893 -34.13 23.77 -10.65
N GLY A 894 -34.55 24.94 -10.16
CA GLY A 894 -35.87 25.15 -9.54
C GLY A 894 -36.03 24.65 -8.10
N HIS A 895 -35.19 23.71 -7.65
CA HIS A 895 -35.24 23.12 -6.30
C HIS A 895 -33.88 22.61 -5.84
N LEU A 896 -33.70 22.47 -4.53
CA LEU A 896 -32.59 21.76 -3.88
C LEU A 896 -33.19 20.69 -2.96
N HIS A 897 -32.83 19.43 -3.16
CA HIS A 897 -33.41 18.31 -2.43
C HIS A 897 -32.54 17.85 -1.26
N GLY A 898 -31.23 18.04 -1.33
CA GLY A 898 -30.36 17.69 -0.21
C GLY A 898 -29.00 18.36 -0.23
N VAL A 899 -28.43 18.50 0.96
CA VAL A 899 -27.09 19.03 1.18
C VAL A 899 -26.23 17.95 1.82
N ILE A 900 -25.03 17.75 1.28
CA ILE A 900 -24.04 16.80 1.78
C ILE A 900 -22.77 17.58 2.10
N HIS A 901 -22.51 17.76 3.39
CA HIS A 901 -21.37 18.53 3.88
C HIS A 901 -20.18 17.62 4.24
N SER A 902 -19.25 17.47 3.29
CA SER A 902 -18.02 16.67 3.46
C SER A 902 -16.73 17.51 3.42
N ALA A 903 -16.85 18.83 3.49
CA ALA A 903 -15.71 19.72 3.53
C ALA A 903 -14.98 19.64 4.88
N GLY A 904 -13.66 19.59 4.82
CA GLY A 904 -12.81 19.56 6.01
C GLY A 904 -11.35 19.73 5.63
N VAL A 905 -10.55 20.23 6.56
CA VAL A 905 -9.10 20.28 6.46
C VAL A 905 -8.49 19.81 7.78
N ILE A 906 -7.29 19.26 7.70
CA ILE A 906 -6.49 18.85 8.86
C ILE A 906 -5.17 19.62 8.85
N ALA A 907 -4.59 19.85 10.02
CA ALA A 907 -3.33 20.55 10.18
C ALA A 907 -2.60 20.06 11.43
N ASP A 908 -2.33 18.76 11.51
CA ASP A 908 -1.94 18.07 12.73
C ASP A 908 -0.73 18.72 13.42
N SER A 909 -0.88 19.00 14.73
CA SER A 909 0.16 19.53 15.60
C SER A 909 -0.30 19.43 17.05
N PHE A 910 0.58 18.97 17.94
CA PHE A 910 0.32 18.94 19.38
C PHE A 910 -0.10 20.32 19.89
N ILE A 911 -0.94 20.36 20.93
CA ILE A 911 -1.50 21.59 21.51
C ILE A 911 -0.41 22.62 21.84
N ALA A 912 0.73 22.15 22.37
CA ALA A 912 1.88 23.01 22.68
C ALA A 912 2.47 23.74 21.46
N LYS A 913 2.39 23.17 20.26
CA LYS A 913 2.96 23.71 19.02
C LYS A 913 1.92 24.29 18.07
N LYS A 914 0.63 24.01 18.28
CA LYS A 914 -0.47 24.48 17.44
C LYS A 914 -0.62 26.00 17.50
N THR A 915 -0.83 26.66 16.37
CA THR A 915 -1.05 28.12 16.30
C THR A 915 -2.53 28.46 16.23
N PRO A 916 -2.97 29.64 16.73
CA PRO A 916 -4.37 30.07 16.62
C PRO A 916 -4.89 30.15 15.18
N ASP A 917 -4.07 30.60 14.23
CA ASP A 917 -4.45 30.67 12.82
C ASP A 917 -4.70 29.28 12.22
N SER A 918 -3.80 28.33 12.53
CA SER A 918 -3.95 26.94 12.10
C SER A 918 -5.20 26.30 12.72
N PHE A 919 -5.42 26.53 14.03
CA PHE A 919 -6.60 26.07 14.76
C PHE A 919 -7.91 26.60 14.12
N SER A 920 -7.95 27.89 13.81
CA SER A 920 -9.10 28.55 13.18
C SER A 920 -9.36 28.01 11.76
N SER A 921 -8.30 27.77 10.99
CA SER A 921 -8.42 27.26 9.62
C SER A 921 -9.04 25.86 9.53
N VAL A 922 -8.84 25.03 10.56
CA VAL A 922 -9.41 23.69 10.67
C VAL A 922 -10.86 23.71 11.14
N LEU A 923 -11.21 24.62 12.06
CA LEU A 923 -12.60 24.84 12.47
C LEU A 923 -13.46 25.36 11.32
N ALA A 924 -12.96 26.31 10.53
CA ALA A 924 -13.71 27.06 9.54
C ALA A 924 -14.64 26.21 8.64
N PRO A 925 -14.17 25.18 7.91
CA PRO A 925 -15.05 24.44 7.00
C PRO A 925 -16.19 23.70 7.72
N LYS A 926 -15.95 23.17 8.91
CA LYS A 926 -16.91 22.33 9.65
C LYS A 926 -17.83 23.11 10.57
N VAL A 927 -17.34 24.23 11.13
CA VAL A 927 -18.10 25.10 12.02
C VAL A 927 -18.86 26.14 11.19
N ALA A 928 -18.14 27.06 10.55
CA ALA A 928 -18.78 28.09 9.73
C ALA A 928 -19.48 27.48 8.52
N GLY A 929 -18.88 26.50 7.86
CA GLY A 929 -19.51 25.87 6.70
C GLY A 929 -20.83 25.17 6.98
N THR A 930 -20.98 24.55 8.16
CA THR A 930 -22.25 23.95 8.58
C THR A 930 -23.33 25.01 8.76
N VAL A 931 -23.03 26.10 9.49
CA VAL A 931 -23.99 27.19 9.74
C VAL A 931 -24.36 27.90 8.44
N CYS A 932 -23.37 28.27 7.61
CA CYS A 932 -23.59 28.93 6.34
C CYS A 932 -24.52 28.11 5.42
N LEU A 933 -24.33 26.80 5.35
CA LEU A 933 -25.15 25.91 4.53
C LEU A 933 -26.58 25.79 5.05
N ASP A 934 -26.74 25.68 6.38
CA ASP A 934 -28.07 25.59 6.98
C ASP A 934 -28.86 26.89 6.78
N GLU A 935 -28.27 28.04 7.11
CA GLU A 935 -28.90 29.35 6.91
C GLU A 935 -29.24 29.62 5.44
N ALA A 936 -28.34 29.30 4.51
CA ALA A 936 -28.57 29.50 3.08
C ALA A 936 -29.69 28.61 2.52
N SER A 937 -30.01 27.50 3.19
CA SER A 937 -31.03 26.54 2.77
C SER A 937 -32.25 26.49 3.70
N ALA A 938 -32.35 27.40 4.68
CA ALA A 938 -33.38 27.37 5.73
C ALA A 938 -34.82 27.42 5.19
N ASP A 939 -35.06 28.17 4.11
CA ASP A 939 -36.38 28.30 3.47
C ASP A 939 -36.67 27.20 2.43
N LEU A 940 -35.76 26.24 2.25
CA LEU A 940 -35.88 25.18 1.26
C LEU A 940 -36.36 23.87 1.91
N PRO A 941 -37.32 23.16 1.30
CA PRO A 941 -37.81 21.88 1.83
C PRO A 941 -36.82 20.76 1.50
N LEU A 942 -35.69 20.72 2.19
CA LEU A 942 -34.68 19.68 2.03
C LEU A 942 -35.20 18.33 2.55
N ASP A 943 -34.95 17.27 1.79
CA ASP A 943 -35.22 15.90 2.21
C ASP A 943 -34.15 15.42 3.20
N VAL A 944 -32.90 15.83 2.97
CA VAL A 944 -31.74 15.45 3.79
C VAL A 944 -30.71 16.57 3.92
N PHE A 945 -30.15 16.70 5.12
CA PHE A 945 -29.00 17.55 5.41
C PHE A 945 -27.95 16.71 6.14
N VAL A 946 -26.93 16.25 5.40
CA VAL A 946 -25.96 15.24 5.87
C VAL A 946 -24.64 15.88 6.24
N LEU A 947 -24.20 15.66 7.48
CA LEU A 947 -22.96 16.19 8.04
C LEU A 947 -21.97 15.04 8.30
N PHE A 948 -20.74 15.13 7.76
CA PHE A 948 -19.68 14.14 8.00
C PHE A 948 -18.76 14.54 9.15
N SER A 949 -19.00 14.00 10.33
CA SER A 949 -18.14 14.14 11.51
C SER A 949 -17.00 13.11 11.55
N SER A 950 -16.27 13.00 12.66
CA SER A 950 -15.10 12.14 12.86
C SER A 950 -15.11 11.50 14.25
N ALA A 951 -14.62 10.27 14.35
CA ALA A 951 -14.42 9.59 15.63
C ALA A 951 -13.50 10.37 16.60
N SER A 952 -12.66 11.28 16.09
CA SER A 952 -11.85 12.18 16.91
C SER A 952 -12.67 13.10 17.82
N ALA A 953 -13.94 13.41 17.51
CA ALA A 953 -14.84 14.12 18.42
C ALA A 953 -15.24 13.25 19.64
N ILE A 954 -15.25 11.92 19.44
CA ILE A 954 -15.69 10.94 20.42
C ILE A 954 -14.56 10.59 21.38
N SER A 955 -13.38 10.27 20.86
CA SER A 955 -12.24 9.79 21.65
C SER A 955 -11.14 10.83 21.86
N GLY A 956 -11.15 11.93 21.10
CA GLY A 956 -9.94 12.72 20.88
C GLY A 956 -9.00 12.01 19.88
N ASN A 957 -7.96 12.73 19.43
CA ASN A 957 -6.85 12.16 18.67
C ASN A 957 -5.60 13.04 18.84
N PRO A 958 -4.44 12.51 19.29
CA PRO A 958 -3.23 13.31 19.48
C PRO A 958 -2.85 14.12 18.24
N GLY A 959 -2.56 15.41 18.43
CA GLY A 959 -2.24 16.36 17.36
C GLY A 959 -3.45 16.97 16.65
N GLN A 960 -4.67 16.57 16.98
CA GLN A 960 -5.91 16.94 16.26
C GLN A 960 -6.94 17.65 17.15
N ALA A 961 -6.47 18.44 18.11
CA ALA A 961 -7.29 19.14 19.08
C ALA A 961 -8.38 20.06 18.46
N ASP A 962 -8.03 20.82 17.43
CA ASP A 962 -8.96 21.64 16.64
C ASP A 962 -9.91 20.82 15.80
N TYR A 963 -9.40 19.78 15.13
CA TYR A 963 -10.22 18.90 14.30
C TYR A 963 -11.26 18.16 15.15
N ALA A 964 -10.90 17.66 16.32
CA ALA A 964 -11.82 17.07 17.28
C ALA A 964 -12.90 18.06 17.73
N ALA A 965 -12.52 19.30 18.06
CA ALA A 965 -13.48 20.35 18.42
C ALA A 965 -14.40 20.74 17.24
N ALA A 966 -13.88 20.78 16.01
CA ALA A 966 -14.67 21.10 14.81
C ALA A 966 -15.73 20.04 14.51
N ASN A 967 -15.37 18.77 14.66
CA ASN A 967 -16.30 17.65 14.48
C ASN A 967 -17.30 17.54 15.64
N GLY A 968 -16.86 17.81 16.87
CA GLY A 968 -17.77 17.88 18.02
C GLY A 968 -18.83 18.97 17.88
N PHE A 969 -18.50 20.11 17.26
CA PHE A 969 -19.50 21.12 16.89
C PHE A 969 -20.53 20.56 15.91
N MET A 970 -20.10 19.88 14.84
CA MET A 970 -21.02 19.29 13.87
C MET A 970 -21.98 18.29 14.50
N ASP A 971 -21.48 17.45 15.42
CA ASP A 971 -22.30 16.48 16.15
C ASP A 971 -23.38 17.20 16.97
N ALA A 972 -22.98 18.19 17.77
CA ALA A 972 -23.90 18.98 18.58
C ALA A 972 -24.87 19.81 17.73
N TYR A 973 -24.42 20.32 16.58
CA TYR A 973 -25.23 21.11 15.66
C TYR A 973 -26.28 20.26 14.94
N ALA A 974 -25.94 19.02 14.57
CA ALA A 974 -26.90 18.09 13.98
C ALA A 974 -28.07 17.81 14.96
N ASP A 975 -27.75 17.56 16.23
CA ASP A 975 -28.75 17.35 17.29
C ASP A 975 -29.59 18.61 17.54
N TYR A 976 -28.94 19.78 17.61
CA TYR A 976 -29.62 21.07 17.76
C TYR A 976 -30.59 21.34 16.60
N ARG A 977 -30.12 21.22 15.36
CA ARG A 977 -30.92 21.44 14.16
C ARG A 977 -32.13 20.51 14.11
N ASN A 978 -31.94 19.22 14.43
CA ASN A 978 -33.03 18.25 14.49
C ASN A 978 -34.07 18.54 15.59
N SER A 979 -33.75 19.40 16.56
CA SER A 979 -34.72 19.84 17.58
C SER A 979 -35.56 21.05 17.14
N LEU A 980 -35.17 21.73 16.05
CA LEU A 980 -35.89 22.87 15.48
C LEU A 980 -36.93 22.49 14.42
N VAL A 981 -36.78 21.31 13.81
CA VAL A 981 -37.66 20.72 12.79
C VAL A 981 -38.66 19.78 13.45
#